data_AF-A0A959HHA3-F1
#
_entry.id   AF-A0A959HHA3-F1
#
_cell.length_a   1.000
_cell.length_b   1.000
_cell.length_c   1.000
_cell.angle_alpha   90.00
_cell.angle_beta   90.00
_cell.angle_gamma   90.00
#
_symmetry.space_group_name_H-M   'P 1'
#
loop_
_entity.id
_entity.type
_entity.pdbx_description
1 polymer ?
#
loop_
_entity_poly.entity_id
_entity_poly.type
_entity_poly.pdbx_seq_one_letter_code
_entity_poly.pdbx_strand_id
1 'polypeptide(L)'
;MKLTQNIFLSLLLLALPAILLAQKLDNERLKKIVATYKADLRGPYKDIRWFCKDGSVLPPKEKCPQPGGVQRARYKDEVAALGKEYHLYLGQILSTTAREDFWDAANYNSRIKQYQLGKYLQAVDDGWILRKAQFYRGAFQVEDEENWGKDFLQWLLAQDKVAEQQFFFIRQAAKDVPHEGDNNRAQLIRALSKEISDAYPAFLDLRVKIHGQPEASDIPKVRSFRSQHRSKLSPELLKKMDGLIREMELAYAPADLQSLNKYVQQLPKESALRGQLSAFVQEYPKLGLPSERAAASSAALWSIREQFQEGNNGRARLALLDISIALEDILFKEATAWQPQTANEMLEKISSLSRAAAGAGFVEKWEWEKVAGAIMAPPRKEASLKELNRYLEDSRRIVEWGTGMVRAVYGDVVNLYSGFEPQAYGFLDDRIRSSALLPLGQSVGQLGDFIARQANLSNQAMGIPNQSNLRGLNPGYALGELVVVDEVPEDVSVDKDKIYVFNRPPSDLKPVAGIATVSEGNMVSHVQLLARNLGIPNAVLSAQNLESLRPFSGRKVFYAVSQKGTVIMKPESEMTEEEKQLFAVRARNENRISVPADKIELGQRSIIDLRQVKASDSGKLCGPKAANLGQLKQMFPDQVVEGLVIPFGIFRSHLDQPMPGRDVSYWDFLNGVFRQAAARREAGATDEAVESFLLQELETLRLAIKNIPLQPEFVAEMQQCFMDTFGKKMGAVPVFLRSDTNMEDLKEFTGAGLNLTLFNVVDAEKILQGIKDVWASPYTERSYKWRQRYLLNPENVFPSILIIPSVDVEYSGVMITKGVTTGGDDDVTIAFSRGAGGAVDGQAAESYLLHSDGENQLLAPAREPFFNRLPDSGGTRREVATFEAPILSSSNLKALRGLAAEVRKVLPTAPGIETDGPFDVELGFKDNKIWLFQVRPFVENKRAASSAYLDSITPQIPEDKMVSLSASIKG
;
A
#
# COMPACT_ATOMS: atom_id res chain seq x y z
N MET A 1 -11.33 -22.34 77.02
CA MET A 1 -12.44 -21.41 76.72
C MET A 1 -12.13 -20.81 75.35
N LYS A 2 -12.60 -21.32 74.21
CA LYS A 2 -13.99 -21.42 73.68
C LYS A 2 -14.70 -20.05 73.56
N LEU A 3 -15.22 -19.82 72.34
CA LEU A 3 -16.06 -18.76 71.77
C LEU A 3 -15.32 -17.54 71.19
N THR A 4 -15.49 -17.06 69.94
CA THR A 4 -16.42 -17.30 68.80
C THR A 4 -15.87 -16.47 67.62
N GLN A 5 -15.45 -17.04 66.49
CA GLN A 5 -16.18 -17.34 65.22
C GLN A 5 -16.47 -16.16 64.25
N ASN A 6 -15.87 -16.31 63.06
CA ASN A 6 -16.29 -15.88 61.70
C ASN A 6 -15.89 -14.50 61.16
N ILE A 7 -14.64 -14.37 60.68
CA ILE A 7 -14.28 -13.62 59.45
C ILE A 7 -13.12 -14.36 58.75
N PHE A 8 -13.41 -15.16 57.73
CA PHE A 8 -12.40 -15.71 56.81
C PHE A 8 -13.02 -15.92 55.43
N LEU A 9 -13.07 -14.85 54.64
CA LEU A 9 -13.05 -14.91 53.18
C LEU A 9 -12.72 -13.52 52.64
N SER A 10 -11.46 -13.27 52.31
CA SER A 10 -11.06 -12.13 51.50
C SER A 10 -9.91 -12.57 50.61
N LEU A 11 -10.25 -12.76 49.34
CA LEU A 11 -9.38 -13.16 48.25
C LEU A 11 -8.16 -12.24 48.14
N LEU A 12 -6.98 -12.86 48.06
CA LEU A 12 -5.82 -12.32 47.36
C LEU A 12 -6.16 -12.32 45.85
N LEU A 13 -6.53 -11.16 45.30
CA LEU A 13 -6.62 -10.96 43.85
C LEU A 13 -5.35 -10.20 43.42
N LEU A 14 -4.38 -10.99 42.96
CA LEU A 14 -3.20 -10.53 42.23
C LEU A 14 -3.64 -9.74 41.00
N ALA A 15 -3.26 -8.46 40.95
CA ALA A 15 -3.38 -7.62 39.77
C ALA A 15 -2.36 -8.08 38.71
N LEU A 16 -2.80 -8.99 37.84
CA LEU A 16 -2.19 -9.19 36.52
C LEU A 16 -2.57 -7.98 35.66
N PRO A 17 -1.62 -7.33 34.95
CA PRO A 17 -1.98 -6.40 33.91
C PRO A 17 -2.58 -7.22 32.76
N ALA A 18 -3.90 -7.29 32.71
CA ALA A 18 -4.60 -7.77 31.54
C ALA A 18 -4.26 -6.82 30.39
N ILE A 19 -3.38 -7.28 29.50
CA ILE A 19 -3.26 -6.74 28.15
C ILE A 19 -4.68 -6.87 27.57
N LEU A 20 -5.41 -5.76 27.52
CA LEU A 20 -6.68 -5.66 26.81
C LEU A 20 -6.39 -5.95 25.33
N LEU A 21 -6.49 -7.21 24.94
CA LEU A 21 -6.75 -7.58 23.55
C LEU A 21 -8.08 -6.92 23.20
N ALA A 22 -8.03 -5.80 22.47
CA ALA A 22 -9.21 -5.17 21.90
C ALA A 22 -10.03 -6.24 21.18
N GLN A 23 -11.28 -6.46 21.61
CA GLN A 23 -12.19 -7.38 20.91
C GLN A 23 -12.31 -6.89 19.46
N LYS A 24 -11.92 -7.74 18.51
CA LYS A 24 -12.06 -7.48 17.08
C LYS A 24 -13.55 -7.26 16.79
N LEU A 25 -13.86 -6.13 16.15
CA LEU A 25 -15.24 -5.76 15.81
C LEU A 25 -15.82 -6.79 14.83
N ASP A 26 -16.95 -7.41 15.18
CA ASP A 26 -17.59 -8.42 14.35
C ASP A 26 -18.30 -7.78 13.14
N ASN A 27 -17.78 -8.05 11.94
CA ASN A 27 -18.33 -7.54 10.69
C ASN A 27 -19.80 -7.96 10.46
N GLU A 28 -20.21 -9.14 10.94
CA GLU A 28 -21.61 -9.59 10.81
C GLU A 28 -22.56 -8.79 11.69
N ARG A 29 -22.11 -8.38 12.88
CA ARG A 29 -22.85 -7.44 13.72
C ARG A 29 -22.99 -6.08 13.05
N LEU A 30 -21.92 -5.53 12.47
CA LEU A 30 -21.95 -4.24 11.79
C LEU A 30 -22.89 -4.23 10.57
N LYS A 31 -22.87 -5.30 9.76
CA LYS A 31 -23.80 -5.47 8.63
C LYS A 31 -25.26 -5.35 9.09
N LYS A 32 -25.61 -5.98 10.22
CA LYS A 32 -26.96 -5.90 10.80
C LYS A 32 -27.30 -4.50 11.30
N ILE A 33 -26.35 -3.79 11.92
CA ILE A 33 -26.53 -2.40 12.37
C ILE A 33 -26.81 -1.49 11.16
N VAL A 34 -25.99 -1.58 10.12
CA VAL A 34 -26.15 -0.81 8.87
C VAL A 34 -27.51 -1.09 8.23
N ALA A 35 -27.89 -2.36 8.08
CA ALA A 35 -29.20 -2.74 7.53
C ALA A 35 -30.37 -2.18 8.36
N THR A 36 -30.24 -2.20 9.68
CA THR A 36 -31.23 -1.63 10.60
C THR A 36 -31.39 -0.12 10.37
N TYR A 37 -30.28 0.63 10.28
CA TYR A 37 -30.36 2.07 10.06
C TYR A 37 -30.83 2.46 8.66
N LYS A 38 -30.51 1.66 7.61
CA LYS A 38 -31.10 1.83 6.28
C LYS A 38 -32.64 1.77 6.31
N ALA A 39 -33.22 0.96 7.20
CA ALA A 39 -34.68 0.78 7.32
C ALA A 39 -35.36 1.73 8.33
N ASP A 40 -34.62 2.29 9.27
CA ASP A 40 -35.16 3.13 10.35
C ASP A 40 -35.46 4.57 9.89
N LEU A 41 -36.65 5.08 10.22
CA LEU A 41 -37.09 6.46 9.91
C LEU A 41 -36.16 7.56 10.44
N ARG A 42 -35.39 7.27 11.49
CA ARG A 42 -34.38 8.17 12.07
C ARG A 42 -32.95 7.69 11.85
N GLY A 43 -32.76 6.51 11.22
CA GLY A 43 -31.43 5.97 10.92
C GLY A 43 -30.55 5.86 12.17
N PRO A 44 -29.34 6.45 12.19
CA PRO A 44 -28.44 6.43 13.35
C PRO A 44 -28.86 7.41 14.47
N TYR A 45 -29.95 8.16 14.29
CA TYR A 45 -30.36 9.24 15.19
C TYR A 45 -31.46 8.83 16.17
N LYS A 46 -31.43 9.40 17.39
CA LYS A 46 -32.33 9.11 18.51
C LYS A 46 -33.48 10.11 18.60
N ASP A 47 -33.16 11.37 18.94
CA ASP A 47 -34.11 12.47 19.11
C ASP A 47 -33.45 13.84 18.88
N ILE A 48 -34.25 14.87 18.57
CA ILE A 48 -33.78 16.26 18.39
C ILE A 48 -33.59 16.92 19.75
N ARG A 49 -32.49 17.65 19.94
CA ARG A 49 -32.19 18.45 21.14
C ARG A 49 -31.57 19.79 20.77
N TRP A 50 -31.68 20.75 21.68
CA TRP A 50 -30.88 21.97 21.68
C TRP A 50 -29.53 21.69 22.33
N PHE A 51 -28.46 22.13 21.69
CA PHE A 51 -27.10 22.11 22.22
C PHE A 51 -26.67 23.55 22.44
N CYS A 52 -26.67 23.96 23.71
CA CYS A 52 -26.46 25.35 24.09
C CYS A 52 -24.98 25.65 24.32
N LYS A 53 -24.60 26.93 24.21
CA LYS A 53 -23.19 27.37 24.37
C LYS A 53 -22.62 27.12 25.77
N ASP A 54 -23.47 27.02 26.78
CA ASP A 54 -23.10 26.70 28.16
C ASP A 54 -22.90 25.19 28.40
N GLY A 55 -23.02 24.36 27.35
CA GLY A 55 -22.88 22.91 27.41
C GLY A 55 -24.16 22.17 27.80
N SER A 56 -25.26 22.88 28.08
CA SER A 56 -26.55 22.25 28.38
C SER A 56 -27.20 21.64 27.13
N VAL A 57 -27.88 20.50 27.32
CA VAL A 57 -28.62 19.80 26.26
C VAL A 57 -30.10 19.75 26.62
N LEU A 58 -30.92 20.55 25.92
CA LEU A 58 -32.32 20.76 26.27
C LEU A 58 -33.28 20.08 25.27
N PRO A 59 -34.52 19.73 25.69
CA PRO A 59 -35.58 19.32 24.77
C PRO A 59 -35.84 20.37 23.67
N PRO A 60 -36.33 19.96 22.49
CA PRO A 60 -36.49 20.87 21.34
C PRO A 60 -37.57 21.95 21.56
N LYS A 61 -38.42 21.79 22.58
CA LYS A 61 -39.46 22.76 22.97
C LYS A 61 -38.95 23.85 23.93
N GLU A 62 -37.78 23.66 24.51
CA GLU A 62 -37.13 24.64 25.40
C GLU A 62 -36.18 25.53 24.59
N LYS A 63 -35.80 26.68 25.16
CA LYS A 63 -34.81 27.59 24.55
C LYS A 63 -33.53 27.57 25.35
N CYS A 64 -32.40 27.70 24.68
CA CYS A 64 -31.12 27.88 25.35
C CYS A 64 -31.16 29.10 26.29
N PRO A 65 -30.53 29.02 27.48
CA PRO A 65 -30.54 30.10 28.47
C PRO A 65 -29.91 31.40 27.95
N GLN A 66 -28.99 31.29 26.99
CA GLN A 66 -28.37 32.41 26.29
C GLN A 66 -28.72 32.37 24.80
N PRO A 67 -28.81 33.53 24.12
CA PRO A 67 -28.93 33.58 22.67
C PRO A 67 -27.80 32.81 21.98
N GLY A 68 -28.18 31.85 21.15
CA GLY A 68 -27.26 30.94 20.48
C GLY A 68 -27.36 29.50 20.97
N GLY A 69 -26.91 28.57 20.13
CA GLY A 69 -27.07 27.13 20.30
C GLY A 69 -27.52 26.51 18.99
N VAL A 70 -27.31 25.20 18.84
CA VAL A 70 -27.62 24.46 17.61
C VAL A 70 -28.68 23.41 17.93
N GLN A 71 -29.75 23.36 17.14
CA GLN A 71 -30.77 22.32 17.26
C GLN A 71 -30.46 21.18 16.28
N ARG A 72 -30.08 20.00 16.79
CA ARG A 72 -29.78 18.82 15.94
C ARG A 72 -30.20 17.52 16.59
N ALA A 73 -30.10 16.42 15.86
CA ALA A 73 -30.31 15.10 16.44
C ALA A 73 -29.14 14.62 17.33
N ARG A 74 -29.48 13.86 18.37
CA ARG A 74 -28.53 13.01 19.09
C ARG A 74 -28.35 11.67 18.39
N TYR A 75 -27.17 11.08 18.54
CA TYR A 75 -26.92 9.70 18.13
C TYR A 75 -27.68 8.71 19.01
N LYS A 76 -28.03 7.55 18.44
CA LYS A 76 -28.38 6.38 19.23
C LYS A 76 -27.19 5.94 20.07
N ASP A 77 -27.45 5.35 21.23
CA ASP A 77 -26.39 5.02 22.20
C ASP A 77 -25.37 4.02 21.61
N GLU A 78 -25.83 3.09 20.77
CA GLU A 78 -24.95 2.15 20.05
C GLU A 78 -24.04 2.86 19.03
N VAL A 79 -24.51 3.91 18.35
CA VAL A 79 -23.68 4.69 17.41
C VAL A 79 -22.60 5.47 18.15
N ALA A 80 -22.96 6.06 19.30
CA ALA A 80 -21.99 6.77 20.13
C ALA A 80 -20.94 5.80 20.71
N ALA A 81 -21.35 4.59 21.10
CA ALA A 81 -20.44 3.54 21.57
C ALA A 81 -19.48 3.10 20.46
N LEU A 82 -19.96 2.88 19.22
CA LEU A 82 -19.11 2.53 18.07
C LEU A 82 -17.98 3.55 17.83
N GLY A 83 -18.30 4.85 17.90
CA GLY A 83 -17.29 5.90 17.76
C GLY A 83 -16.27 5.91 18.90
N LYS A 84 -16.70 5.69 20.14
CA LYS A 84 -15.82 5.75 21.32
C LYS A 84 -14.95 4.49 21.49
N GLU A 85 -15.50 3.32 21.23
CA GLU A 85 -14.86 2.03 21.52
C GLU A 85 -14.06 1.50 20.32
N TYR A 86 -14.52 1.78 19.10
CA TYR A 86 -13.96 1.20 17.88
C TYR A 86 -13.56 2.24 16.83
N HIS A 87 -13.67 3.53 17.15
CA HIS A 87 -13.33 4.63 16.24
C HIS A 87 -14.11 4.58 14.91
N LEU A 88 -15.35 4.08 14.94
CA LEU A 88 -16.25 3.95 13.80
C LEU A 88 -17.39 4.97 13.87
N TYR A 89 -17.43 5.91 12.93
CA TYR A 89 -18.32 7.07 12.95
C TYR A 89 -19.42 6.96 11.88
N LEU A 90 -20.65 6.67 12.31
CA LEU A 90 -21.82 6.55 11.43
C LEU A 90 -22.73 7.79 11.53
N GLY A 91 -23.05 8.40 10.38
CA GLY A 91 -24.00 9.52 10.32
C GLY A 91 -23.49 10.81 10.95
N GLN A 92 -22.19 11.06 10.86
CA GLN A 92 -21.48 12.21 11.45
C GLN A 92 -22.20 13.56 11.16
N ILE A 93 -22.37 14.36 12.22
CA ILE A 93 -23.01 15.69 12.23
C ILE A 93 -21.94 16.70 12.63
N LEU A 94 -21.73 17.74 11.82
CA LEU A 94 -20.59 18.63 11.97
C LEU A 94 -20.79 19.71 13.04
N SER A 95 -21.96 20.35 13.07
CA SER A 95 -22.27 21.60 13.79
C SER A 95 -21.98 21.67 15.30
N THR A 96 -21.65 20.56 15.95
CA THR A 96 -21.28 20.50 17.39
C THR A 96 -20.11 19.54 17.67
N THR A 97 -19.45 19.06 16.61
CA THR A 97 -18.23 18.27 16.76
C THR A 97 -17.06 19.24 16.96
N ALA A 98 -16.15 18.96 17.90
CA ALA A 98 -14.95 19.75 18.05
C ALA A 98 -14.08 19.63 16.79
N ARG A 99 -13.40 20.72 16.39
CA ARG A 99 -12.62 20.74 15.15
C ARG A 99 -11.47 19.75 15.21
N GLU A 100 -10.83 19.63 16.37
CA GLU A 100 -9.73 18.71 16.66
C GLU A 100 -10.20 17.25 16.60
N ASP A 101 -11.38 16.96 17.15
CA ASP A 101 -11.97 15.62 17.11
C ASP A 101 -12.35 15.21 15.68
N PHE A 102 -12.81 16.16 14.86
CA PHE A 102 -13.14 15.90 13.44
C PHE A 102 -11.89 15.75 12.59
N TRP A 103 -10.88 16.59 12.83
CA TRP A 103 -9.59 16.47 12.16
C TRP A 103 -8.87 15.18 12.54
N ASP A 104 -8.96 14.74 13.80
CA ASP A 104 -8.57 13.40 14.25
C ASP A 104 -7.10 13.04 13.93
N ALA A 105 -6.19 13.99 14.12
CA ALA A 105 -4.78 13.84 13.75
C ALA A 105 -4.10 12.62 14.41
N ALA A 106 -4.49 12.28 15.65
CA ALA A 106 -3.93 11.15 16.39
C ALA A 106 -4.24 9.78 15.75
N ASN A 107 -5.32 9.70 14.97
CA ASN A 107 -5.74 8.46 14.29
C ASN A 107 -5.68 8.64 12.77
N TYR A 108 -4.64 9.33 12.27
CA TYR A 108 -4.40 9.54 10.84
C TYR A 108 -5.63 10.14 10.12
N ASN A 109 -6.29 11.10 10.78
CA ASN A 109 -7.45 11.80 10.26
C ASN A 109 -8.63 10.88 9.89
N SER A 110 -8.75 9.74 10.57
CA SER A 110 -9.73 8.70 10.24
C SER A 110 -11.16 9.25 10.22
N ARG A 111 -11.54 10.08 11.18
CA ARG A 111 -12.93 10.57 11.30
C ARG A 111 -13.41 11.39 10.10
N ILE A 112 -12.61 12.35 9.62
CA ILE A 112 -12.98 13.13 8.42
C ILE A 112 -12.95 12.27 7.15
N LYS A 113 -12.02 11.31 7.02
CA LYS A 113 -12.00 10.34 5.91
C LYS A 113 -13.27 9.48 5.90
N GLN A 114 -13.70 9.00 7.07
CA GLN A 114 -14.96 8.27 7.26
C GLN A 114 -16.18 9.12 6.89
N TYR A 115 -16.16 10.42 7.20
CA TYR A 115 -17.20 11.35 6.75
C TYR A 115 -17.27 11.47 5.22
N GLN A 116 -16.13 11.62 4.54
CA GLN A 116 -16.06 11.66 3.07
C GLN A 116 -16.54 10.36 2.43
N LEU A 117 -16.10 9.21 2.96
CA LEU A 117 -16.60 7.89 2.54
C LEU A 117 -18.10 7.76 2.78
N GLY A 118 -18.60 8.22 3.92
CA GLY A 118 -20.03 8.24 4.25
C GLY A 118 -20.85 9.10 3.28
N LYS A 119 -20.33 10.25 2.84
CA LYS A 119 -20.94 11.10 1.81
C LYS A 119 -21.00 10.39 0.46
N TYR A 120 -19.94 9.70 0.07
CA TYR A 120 -19.94 8.85 -1.12
C TYR A 120 -20.98 7.73 -1.03
N LEU A 121 -21.03 6.99 0.09
CA LEU A 121 -22.01 5.91 0.29
C LEU A 121 -23.45 6.44 0.24
N GLN A 122 -23.72 7.59 0.87
CA GLN A 122 -25.00 8.27 0.74
C GLN A 122 -25.32 8.61 -0.72
N ALA A 123 -24.33 9.04 -1.49
CA ALA A 123 -24.51 9.37 -2.89
C ALA A 123 -24.82 8.14 -3.74
N VAL A 124 -24.15 6.99 -3.55
CA VAL A 124 -24.29 5.79 -4.41
C VAL A 124 -25.32 4.76 -3.92
N ASP A 125 -25.71 4.80 -2.64
CA ASP A 125 -26.63 3.84 -2.01
C ASP A 125 -27.88 4.51 -1.41
N ASP A 126 -28.37 5.53 -2.10
CA ASP A 126 -29.68 6.11 -1.84
C ASP A 126 -29.85 6.71 -0.43
N GLY A 127 -28.86 7.46 0.02
CA GLY A 127 -28.76 7.95 1.39
C GLY A 127 -28.16 6.94 2.37
N TRP A 128 -27.83 5.72 1.96
CA TRP A 128 -27.17 4.68 2.75
C TRP A 128 -27.85 4.49 4.12
N ILE A 129 -27.12 4.57 5.25
CA ILE A 129 -27.70 4.51 6.61
C ILE A 129 -28.73 5.62 6.92
N LEU A 130 -28.82 6.64 6.06
CA LEU A 130 -29.80 7.72 6.12
C LEU A 130 -30.92 7.54 5.10
N ARG A 131 -31.05 6.38 4.43
CA ARG A 131 -32.04 6.14 3.37
C ARG A 131 -33.46 6.58 3.74
N LYS A 132 -33.91 6.28 4.96
CA LYS A 132 -35.19 6.80 5.48
C LYS A 132 -35.02 8.08 6.30
N ALA A 133 -33.88 8.24 6.97
CA ALA A 133 -33.58 9.37 7.85
C ALA A 133 -33.25 10.69 7.13
N GLN A 134 -33.02 10.68 5.82
CA GLN A 134 -32.72 11.88 5.03
C GLN A 134 -33.85 12.93 5.10
N PHE A 135 -35.08 12.50 5.39
CA PHE A 135 -36.25 13.36 5.59
C PHE A 135 -36.50 13.74 7.06
N TYR A 136 -35.66 13.27 7.98
CA TYR A 136 -35.78 13.58 9.40
C TYR A 136 -35.23 14.99 9.67
N ARG A 137 -36.08 15.90 10.17
CA ARG A 137 -35.75 17.32 10.42
C ARG A 137 -34.47 17.56 11.22
N GLY A 138 -34.08 16.62 12.09
CA GLY A 138 -32.87 16.73 12.92
C GLY A 138 -31.61 16.09 12.32
N ALA A 139 -31.70 15.44 11.17
CA ALA A 139 -30.58 14.74 10.54
C ALA A 139 -29.50 15.72 10.02
N PHE A 140 -29.91 16.90 9.54
CA PHE A 140 -29.01 17.94 9.03
C PHE A 140 -29.51 19.34 9.42
N GLN A 141 -28.60 20.22 9.80
CA GLN A 141 -28.84 21.67 9.86
C GLN A 141 -27.88 22.33 8.88
N VAL A 142 -28.31 22.52 7.64
CA VAL A 142 -27.42 22.90 6.53
C VAL A 142 -26.68 24.21 6.83
N GLU A 143 -27.38 25.23 7.32
CA GLU A 143 -26.78 26.54 7.64
C GLU A 143 -25.73 26.45 8.77
N ASP A 144 -26.03 25.71 9.84
CA ASP A 144 -25.10 25.54 10.96
C ASP A 144 -23.88 24.68 10.58
N GLU A 145 -24.08 23.64 9.74
CA GLU A 145 -22.99 22.80 9.25
C GLU A 145 -22.12 23.54 8.23
N GLU A 146 -22.68 24.41 7.37
CA GLU A 146 -21.93 25.27 6.46
C GLU A 146 -21.06 26.29 7.20
N ASN A 147 -21.63 26.97 8.20
CA ASN A 147 -20.87 27.89 9.05
C ASN A 147 -19.75 27.17 9.79
N TRP A 148 -20.05 26.01 10.38
CA TRP A 148 -19.06 25.18 11.06
C TRP A 148 -17.96 24.70 10.11
N GLY A 149 -18.32 24.24 8.91
CA GLY A 149 -17.37 23.71 7.93
C GLY A 149 -16.43 24.78 7.39
N LYS A 150 -16.95 25.99 7.17
CA LYS A 150 -16.15 27.17 6.82
C LYS A 150 -15.15 27.53 7.93
N ASP A 151 -15.61 27.60 9.18
CA ASP A 151 -14.74 27.89 10.33
C ASP A 151 -13.68 26.80 10.54
N PHE A 152 -14.05 25.52 10.33
CA PHE A 152 -13.15 24.38 10.40
C PHE A 152 -12.05 24.46 9.33
N LEU A 153 -12.40 24.65 8.05
CA LEU A 153 -11.43 24.69 6.96
C LEU A 153 -10.49 25.91 7.09
N GLN A 154 -11.01 27.07 7.50
CA GLN A 154 -10.17 28.24 7.75
C GLN A 154 -9.20 28.04 8.92
N TRP A 155 -9.66 27.38 10.00
CA TRP A 155 -8.79 27.01 11.12
C TRP A 155 -7.69 26.03 10.70
N LEU A 156 -8.03 25.03 9.88
CA LEU A 156 -7.08 24.04 9.39
C LEU A 156 -6.04 24.68 8.47
N LEU A 157 -6.48 25.50 7.53
CA LEU A 157 -5.63 26.17 6.55
C LEU A 157 -4.79 27.31 7.13
N ALA A 158 -5.12 27.82 8.32
CA ALA A 158 -4.28 28.77 9.03
C ALA A 158 -2.98 28.14 9.57
N GLN A 159 -2.88 26.80 9.59
CA GLN A 159 -1.71 26.08 10.06
C GLN A 159 -0.79 25.75 8.88
N ASP A 160 0.28 26.54 8.70
CA ASP A 160 1.17 26.45 7.52
C ASP A 160 1.68 25.03 7.24
N LYS A 161 2.19 24.36 8.28
CA LYS A 161 2.71 22.99 8.17
C LYS A 161 1.63 22.01 7.72
N VAL A 162 0.42 22.09 8.27
CA VAL A 162 -0.69 21.20 7.89
C VAL A 162 -1.14 21.48 6.45
N ALA A 163 -1.25 22.76 6.07
CA ALA A 163 -1.62 23.19 4.73
C ALA A 163 -0.61 22.74 3.65
N GLU A 164 0.68 22.66 4.01
CA GLU A 164 1.73 22.14 3.12
C GLU A 164 1.70 20.62 3.02
N GLN A 165 1.78 19.94 4.17
CA GLN A 165 1.94 18.48 4.26
C GLN A 165 0.71 17.68 3.83
N GLN A 166 -0.48 18.29 3.89
CA GLN A 166 -1.76 17.61 3.66
C GLN A 166 -2.58 18.31 2.56
N PHE A 167 -1.94 19.06 1.65
CA PHE A 167 -2.64 19.85 0.62
C PHE A 167 -3.68 19.04 -0.16
N PHE A 168 -3.28 17.86 -0.67
CA PHE A 168 -4.19 16.99 -1.42
C PHE A 168 -5.40 16.62 -0.57
N PHE A 169 -5.16 16.14 0.65
CA PHE A 169 -6.20 15.68 1.54
C PHE A 169 -7.16 16.80 1.97
N ILE A 170 -6.63 17.98 2.31
CA ILE A 170 -7.43 19.15 2.67
C ILE A 170 -8.24 19.63 1.46
N ARG A 171 -7.66 19.62 0.25
CA ARG A 171 -8.39 19.94 -0.98
C ARG A 171 -9.53 18.96 -1.23
N GLN A 172 -9.33 17.65 -0.99
CA GLN A 172 -10.43 16.69 -1.05
C GLN A 172 -11.47 16.94 0.04
N ALA A 173 -11.05 17.27 1.26
CA ALA A 173 -11.97 17.61 2.34
C ALA A 173 -12.84 18.83 2.01
N ALA A 174 -12.28 19.85 1.37
CA ALA A 174 -13.03 21.02 0.89
C ALA A 174 -14.14 20.62 -0.12
N LYS A 175 -13.97 19.57 -0.92
CA LYS A 175 -15.05 19.09 -1.82
C LYS A 175 -16.27 18.54 -1.07
N ASP A 176 -16.09 17.97 0.14
CA ASP A 176 -17.14 17.24 0.86
C ASP A 176 -17.67 17.95 2.12
N VAL A 177 -16.85 18.80 2.74
CA VAL A 177 -17.23 19.59 3.92
C VAL A 177 -18.03 20.81 3.45
N PRO A 178 -19.28 21.00 3.90
CA PRO A 178 -20.11 22.12 3.47
C PRO A 178 -19.52 23.45 3.95
N HIS A 179 -19.33 24.42 3.06
CA HIS A 179 -18.77 25.74 3.40
C HIS A 179 -19.09 26.88 2.40
N GLU A 180 -19.71 26.58 1.26
CA GLU A 180 -19.86 27.55 0.16
C GLU A 180 -21.14 28.40 0.19
N GLY A 181 -22.13 28.09 1.03
CA GLY A 181 -23.44 28.71 0.94
C GLY A 181 -24.14 28.29 -0.36
N ASP A 182 -25.01 27.30 -0.25
CA ASP A 182 -25.96 26.85 -1.28
C ASP A 182 -25.35 26.50 -2.66
N ASN A 183 -24.42 25.53 -2.69
CA ASN A 183 -24.14 24.73 -3.88
C ASN A 183 -24.89 23.39 -3.83
N ASN A 184 -26.21 23.50 -3.89
CA ASN A 184 -27.22 22.45 -3.73
C ASN A 184 -27.48 21.60 -5.00
N ARG A 185 -26.86 21.96 -6.14
CA ARG A 185 -27.33 21.53 -7.48
C ARG A 185 -27.04 20.08 -7.85
N ALA A 186 -25.82 19.57 -7.63
CA ALA A 186 -25.48 18.19 -7.95
C ALA A 186 -26.25 17.19 -7.05
N GLN A 187 -26.46 17.55 -5.78
CA GLN A 187 -27.32 16.79 -4.87
C GLN A 187 -28.78 16.85 -5.31
N LEU A 188 -29.29 18.02 -5.72
CA LEU A 188 -30.63 18.14 -6.29
C LEU A 188 -30.83 17.31 -7.56
N ILE A 189 -29.85 17.26 -8.48
CA ILE A 189 -29.92 16.43 -9.70
C ILE A 189 -30.04 14.95 -9.32
N ARG A 190 -29.23 14.49 -8.36
CA ARG A 190 -29.28 13.11 -7.86
C ARG A 190 -30.60 12.81 -7.12
N ALA A 191 -31.11 13.76 -6.34
CA ALA A 191 -32.37 13.63 -5.62
C ALA A 191 -33.58 13.59 -6.57
N LEU A 192 -33.66 14.53 -7.51
CA LEU A 192 -34.75 14.59 -8.49
C LEU A 192 -34.76 13.37 -9.42
N SER A 193 -33.60 12.95 -9.92
CA SER A 193 -33.51 11.75 -10.77
C SER A 193 -33.93 10.48 -10.05
N LYS A 194 -33.59 10.36 -8.76
CA LYS A 194 -34.08 9.29 -7.89
C LYS A 194 -35.59 9.37 -7.68
N GLU A 195 -36.14 10.50 -7.27
CA GLU A 195 -37.60 10.64 -7.03
C GLU A 195 -38.43 10.33 -8.28
N ILE A 196 -37.92 10.70 -9.46
CA ILE A 196 -38.55 10.35 -10.75
C ILE A 196 -38.47 8.83 -10.98
N SER A 197 -37.32 8.20 -10.71
CA SER A 197 -37.13 6.75 -10.89
C SER A 197 -37.95 5.92 -9.90
N ASP A 198 -38.05 6.34 -8.64
CA ASP A 198 -38.80 5.65 -7.59
C ASP A 198 -40.31 5.66 -7.90
N ALA A 199 -40.81 6.78 -8.42
CA ALA A 199 -42.19 6.92 -8.81
C ALA A 199 -42.48 6.39 -10.23
N TYR A 200 -41.45 6.22 -11.07
CA TYR A 200 -41.57 5.70 -12.42
C TYR A 200 -40.37 4.83 -12.82
N PRO A 201 -40.42 3.50 -12.55
CA PRO A 201 -39.30 2.57 -12.72
C PRO A 201 -38.68 2.52 -14.12
N ALA A 202 -39.42 2.90 -15.17
CA ALA A 202 -38.89 2.97 -16.53
C ALA A 202 -37.78 4.04 -16.71
N PHE A 203 -37.61 4.96 -15.75
CA PHE A 203 -36.54 5.95 -15.74
C PHE A 203 -35.22 5.41 -15.14
N LEU A 204 -35.19 4.15 -14.66
CA LEU A 204 -34.06 3.57 -13.93
C LEU A 204 -32.74 3.60 -14.70
N ASP A 205 -32.73 3.28 -16.00
CA ASP A 205 -31.51 3.25 -16.81
C ASP A 205 -30.89 4.64 -16.96
N LEU A 206 -31.73 5.65 -17.20
CA LEU A 206 -31.29 7.05 -17.24
C LEU A 206 -30.83 7.52 -15.85
N ARG A 207 -31.52 7.07 -14.78
CA ARG A 207 -31.11 7.36 -13.41
C ARG A 207 -29.74 6.77 -13.10
N VAL A 208 -29.46 5.51 -13.45
CA VAL A 208 -28.14 4.88 -13.23
C VAL A 208 -27.03 5.71 -13.91
N LYS A 209 -27.27 6.18 -15.15
CA LYS A 209 -26.33 7.06 -15.86
C LYS A 209 -26.15 8.42 -15.18
N ILE A 210 -27.24 9.12 -14.87
CA ILE A 210 -27.25 10.44 -14.24
C ILE A 210 -26.70 10.40 -12.80
N HIS A 211 -26.83 9.26 -12.12
CA HIS A 211 -26.39 9.08 -10.74
C HIS A 211 -24.86 8.89 -10.64
N GLY A 212 -24.27 8.12 -11.55
CA GLY A 212 -22.84 7.85 -11.56
C GLY A 212 -22.01 8.97 -12.20
N GLN A 213 -22.41 9.44 -13.39
CA GLN A 213 -21.69 10.48 -14.10
C GLN A 213 -22.65 11.24 -15.01
N PRO A 214 -23.40 12.22 -14.48
CA PRO A 214 -24.29 13.02 -15.29
C PRO A 214 -23.48 13.85 -16.30
N GLU A 215 -23.96 13.93 -17.54
CA GLU A 215 -23.31 14.66 -18.62
C GLU A 215 -24.27 15.63 -19.31
N ALA A 216 -23.73 16.65 -19.98
CA ALA A 216 -24.50 17.52 -20.85
C ALA A 216 -25.24 16.72 -21.95
N SER A 217 -24.66 15.59 -22.38
CA SER A 217 -25.22 14.66 -23.37
C SER A 217 -26.50 13.95 -22.89
N ASP A 218 -26.76 13.96 -21.58
CA ASP A 218 -27.93 13.31 -20.98
C ASP A 218 -29.15 14.23 -20.94
N ILE A 219 -28.98 15.56 -20.98
CA ILE A 219 -30.08 16.54 -20.99
C ILE A 219 -31.06 16.27 -22.15
N PRO A 220 -30.62 16.06 -23.40
CA PRO A 220 -31.50 15.69 -24.50
C PRO A 220 -32.20 14.34 -24.27
N LYS A 221 -31.55 13.38 -23.59
CA LYS A 221 -32.13 12.05 -23.30
C LYS A 221 -33.26 12.16 -22.28
N VAL A 222 -33.09 12.97 -21.23
CA VAL A 222 -34.16 13.25 -20.24
C VAL A 222 -35.31 14.02 -20.88
N ARG A 223 -35.02 15.00 -21.75
CA ARG A 223 -36.04 15.72 -22.54
C ARG A 223 -36.83 14.76 -23.45
N SER A 224 -36.13 13.85 -24.13
CA SER A 224 -36.73 12.83 -25.01
C SER A 224 -37.62 11.86 -24.21
N PHE A 225 -37.11 11.31 -23.11
CA PHE A 225 -37.85 10.41 -22.23
C PHE A 225 -39.13 11.06 -21.72
N ARG A 226 -39.05 12.30 -21.23
CA ARG A 226 -40.21 13.08 -20.77
C ARG A 226 -41.26 13.25 -21.86
N SER A 227 -40.84 13.52 -23.11
CA SER A 227 -41.77 13.70 -24.24
C SER A 227 -42.48 12.39 -24.62
N GLN A 228 -41.74 11.28 -24.69
CA GLN A 228 -42.26 9.96 -25.07
C GLN A 228 -43.24 9.38 -24.04
N HIS A 229 -43.04 9.68 -22.75
CA HIS A 229 -43.84 9.13 -21.66
C HIS A 229 -44.89 10.12 -21.13
N ARG A 230 -45.05 11.29 -21.76
CA ARG A 230 -45.86 12.41 -21.26
C ARG A 230 -47.29 12.04 -20.89
N SER A 231 -47.94 11.15 -21.65
CA SER A 231 -49.31 10.70 -21.40
C SER A 231 -49.46 9.72 -20.23
N LYS A 232 -48.34 9.14 -19.75
CA LYS A 232 -48.29 8.16 -18.65
C LYS A 232 -47.74 8.74 -17.35
N LEU A 233 -47.27 9.99 -17.35
CA LEU A 233 -46.67 10.67 -16.21
C LEU A 233 -47.71 11.58 -15.53
N SER A 234 -47.72 11.61 -14.20
CA SER A 234 -48.55 12.54 -13.44
C SER A 234 -48.07 13.99 -13.61
N PRO A 235 -48.93 15.00 -13.40
CA PRO A 235 -48.53 16.41 -13.43
C PRO A 235 -47.38 16.73 -12.47
N GLU A 236 -47.32 16.04 -11.33
CA GLU A 236 -46.27 16.18 -10.33
C GLU A 236 -44.93 15.58 -10.80
N LEU A 237 -44.95 14.41 -11.46
CA LEU A 237 -43.75 13.85 -12.09
C LEU A 237 -43.23 14.74 -13.23
N LEU A 238 -44.12 15.28 -14.06
CA LEU A 238 -43.72 16.20 -15.13
C LEU A 238 -43.00 17.42 -14.58
N LYS A 239 -43.48 17.99 -13.46
CA LYS A 239 -42.83 19.11 -12.76
C LYS A 239 -41.45 18.72 -12.21
N LYS A 240 -41.30 17.51 -11.64
CA LYS A 240 -40.00 17.01 -11.17
C LYS A 240 -39.02 16.77 -12.31
N MET A 241 -39.49 16.24 -13.45
CA MET A 241 -38.66 16.07 -14.66
C MET A 241 -38.22 17.42 -15.23
N ASP A 242 -39.09 18.44 -15.25
CA ASP A 242 -38.72 19.80 -15.66
C ASP A 242 -37.69 20.42 -14.69
N GLY A 243 -37.84 20.16 -13.38
CA GLY A 243 -36.85 20.51 -12.37
C GLY A 243 -35.50 19.85 -12.62
N LEU A 244 -35.48 18.53 -12.88
CA LEU A 244 -34.26 17.78 -13.18
C LEU A 244 -33.54 18.35 -14.41
N ILE A 245 -34.28 18.60 -15.49
CA ILE A 245 -33.73 19.19 -16.72
C ILE A 245 -33.10 20.55 -16.44
N ARG A 246 -33.79 21.42 -15.69
CA ARG A 246 -33.29 22.75 -15.32
C ARG A 246 -32.01 22.68 -14.50
N GLU A 247 -31.96 21.83 -13.47
CA GLU A 247 -30.78 21.69 -12.63
C GLU A 247 -29.60 21.10 -13.41
N MET A 248 -29.85 20.12 -14.29
CA MET A 248 -28.84 19.60 -15.19
C MET A 248 -28.34 20.70 -16.15
N GLU A 249 -29.21 21.50 -16.74
CA GLU A 249 -28.82 22.62 -17.60
C GLU A 249 -27.99 23.67 -16.88
N LEU A 250 -28.28 23.93 -15.61
CA LEU A 250 -27.50 24.83 -14.77
C LEU A 250 -26.16 24.23 -14.31
N ALA A 251 -26.08 22.92 -14.13
CA ALA A 251 -24.84 22.21 -13.75
C ALA A 251 -23.89 22.02 -14.95
N TYR A 252 -24.46 21.85 -16.15
CA TYR A 252 -23.72 21.68 -17.41
C TYR A 252 -23.69 22.92 -18.28
N ALA A 253 -24.18 24.05 -17.78
CA ALA A 253 -23.84 25.35 -18.34
C ALA A 253 -22.30 25.48 -18.36
N PRO A 254 -21.73 26.17 -19.37
CA PRO A 254 -20.33 26.59 -19.32
C PRO A 254 -20.09 27.22 -17.95
N ALA A 255 -19.01 26.83 -17.27
CA ALA A 255 -18.73 27.35 -15.94
C ALA A 255 -18.76 28.88 -16.02
N ASP A 256 -19.62 29.49 -15.23
CA ASP A 256 -19.64 30.94 -15.11
C ASP A 256 -18.34 31.35 -14.43
N LEU A 257 -17.30 31.63 -15.21
CA LEU A 257 -15.99 32.08 -14.71
C LEU A 257 -16.13 33.37 -13.89
N GLN A 258 -17.22 34.11 -14.09
CA GLN A 258 -17.55 35.29 -13.31
C GLN A 258 -17.85 34.92 -11.84
N SER A 259 -18.32 33.71 -11.57
CA SER A 259 -18.49 33.18 -10.21
C SER A 259 -17.16 32.99 -9.47
N LEU A 260 -16.03 32.83 -10.17
CA LEU A 260 -14.70 32.74 -9.55
C LEU A 260 -14.24 34.09 -8.98
N ASN A 261 -14.73 35.21 -9.52
CA ASN A 261 -14.34 36.54 -9.05
C ASN A 261 -14.65 36.74 -7.55
N LYS A 262 -15.72 36.12 -7.04
CA LYS A 262 -16.09 36.20 -5.62
C LYS A 262 -15.01 35.59 -4.71
N TYR A 263 -14.24 34.62 -5.20
CA TYR A 263 -13.12 34.00 -4.49
C TYR A 263 -11.82 34.78 -4.72
N VAL A 264 -11.55 35.20 -5.97
CA VAL A 264 -10.36 36.01 -6.32
C VAL A 264 -10.32 37.31 -5.51
N GLN A 265 -11.47 37.93 -5.25
CA GLN A 265 -11.56 39.14 -4.43
C GLN A 265 -11.18 38.93 -2.95
N GLN A 266 -11.25 37.69 -2.44
CA GLN A 266 -10.86 37.35 -1.07
C GLN A 266 -9.34 37.21 -0.90
N LEU A 267 -8.59 37.15 -1.99
CA LEU A 267 -7.14 37.11 -1.97
C LEU A 267 -6.55 38.49 -1.61
N PRO A 268 -5.39 38.55 -0.94
CA PRO A 268 -4.71 39.81 -0.65
C PRO A 268 -4.53 40.67 -1.90
N LYS A 269 -4.73 41.99 -1.79
CA LYS A 269 -4.61 42.91 -2.95
C LYS A 269 -3.21 42.92 -3.56
N GLU A 270 -2.18 42.78 -2.73
CA GLU A 270 -0.77 42.75 -3.12
C GLU A 270 -0.33 41.38 -3.69
N SER A 271 -1.21 40.36 -3.70
CA SER A 271 -0.86 39.02 -4.17
C SER A 271 -0.69 39.00 -5.69
N ALA A 272 0.48 38.54 -6.16
CA ALA A 272 0.72 38.31 -7.59
C ALA A 272 -0.27 37.30 -8.18
N LEU A 273 -0.59 36.23 -7.42
CA LEU A 273 -1.56 35.22 -7.79
C LEU A 273 -2.96 35.81 -8.03
N ARG A 274 -3.39 36.81 -7.23
CA ARG A 274 -4.66 37.51 -7.46
C ARG A 274 -4.69 38.17 -8.85
N GLY A 275 -3.58 38.79 -9.27
CA GLY A 275 -3.44 39.38 -10.59
C GLY A 275 -3.51 38.34 -11.71
N GLN A 276 -2.77 37.24 -11.57
CA GLN A 276 -2.76 36.11 -12.51
C GLN A 276 -4.17 35.51 -12.68
N LEU A 277 -4.88 35.24 -11.58
CA LEU A 277 -6.23 34.68 -11.61
C LEU A 277 -7.27 35.67 -12.16
N SER A 278 -7.11 36.97 -11.88
CA SER A 278 -7.98 38.01 -12.46
C SER A 278 -7.79 38.08 -13.98
N ALA A 279 -6.55 38.01 -14.47
CA ALA A 279 -6.25 37.97 -15.90
C ALA A 279 -6.82 36.70 -16.54
N PHE A 280 -6.65 35.54 -15.91
CA PHE A 280 -7.24 34.27 -16.35
C PHE A 280 -8.75 34.38 -16.54
N VAL A 281 -9.49 34.90 -15.55
CA VAL A 281 -10.96 35.05 -15.65
C VAL A 281 -11.37 35.98 -16.79
N GLN A 282 -10.57 37.01 -17.10
CA GLN A 282 -10.85 37.95 -18.19
C GLN A 282 -10.48 37.41 -19.58
N GLU A 283 -9.43 36.59 -19.66
CA GLU A 283 -8.90 36.07 -20.93
C GLU A 283 -9.55 34.75 -21.34
N TYR A 284 -9.91 33.90 -20.39
CA TYR A 284 -10.47 32.58 -20.67
C TYR A 284 -11.67 32.60 -21.65
N PRO A 285 -12.66 33.51 -21.54
CA PRO A 285 -13.78 33.56 -22.48
C PRO A 285 -13.38 33.88 -23.93
N LYS A 286 -12.18 34.44 -24.14
CA LYS A 286 -11.64 34.78 -25.47
C LYS A 286 -11.01 33.58 -26.17
N LEU A 287 -10.71 32.51 -25.44
CA LEU A 287 -10.11 31.30 -25.99
C LEU A 287 -11.18 30.52 -26.77
N GLY A 288 -10.86 30.16 -28.02
CA GLY A 288 -11.82 29.56 -28.95
C GLY A 288 -11.83 28.04 -28.90
N LEU A 289 -10.71 27.42 -28.53
CA LEU A 289 -10.51 25.97 -28.59
C LEU A 289 -10.54 25.33 -27.20
N PRO A 290 -11.11 24.12 -27.05
CA PRO A 290 -11.02 23.35 -25.80
C PRO A 290 -9.57 23.09 -25.36
N SER A 291 -8.64 22.94 -26.30
CA SER A 291 -7.21 22.75 -26.03
C SER A 291 -6.59 23.96 -25.33
N GLU A 292 -6.83 25.16 -25.84
CA GLU A 292 -6.36 26.43 -25.25
C GLU A 292 -6.92 26.61 -23.84
N ARG A 293 -8.21 26.33 -23.66
CA ARG A 293 -8.90 26.45 -22.36
C ARG A 293 -8.40 25.43 -21.33
N ALA A 294 -8.17 24.19 -21.75
CA ALA A 294 -7.57 23.17 -20.90
C ALA A 294 -6.13 23.52 -20.51
N ALA A 295 -5.33 24.02 -21.46
CA ALA A 295 -3.99 24.50 -21.19
C ALA A 295 -3.99 25.71 -20.22
N ALA A 296 -4.89 26.68 -20.40
CA ALA A 296 -5.01 27.82 -19.48
C ALA A 296 -5.44 27.39 -18.08
N SER A 297 -6.44 26.49 -17.96
CA SER A 297 -6.93 26.00 -16.66
C SER A 297 -5.86 25.21 -15.90
N SER A 298 -5.11 24.35 -16.60
CA SER A 298 -4.01 23.61 -15.99
C SER A 298 -2.86 24.53 -15.55
N ALA A 299 -2.60 25.63 -16.26
CA ALA A 299 -1.62 26.63 -15.83
C ALA A 299 -2.06 27.33 -14.55
N ALA A 300 -3.32 27.79 -14.49
CA ALA A 300 -3.88 28.44 -13.32
C ALA A 300 -3.90 27.51 -12.08
N LEU A 301 -4.23 26.22 -12.27
CA LEU A 301 -4.14 25.20 -11.21
C LEU A 301 -2.71 25.09 -10.64
N TRP A 302 -1.71 25.03 -11.53
CA TRP A 302 -0.31 24.97 -11.11
C TRP A 302 0.13 26.22 -10.37
N SER A 303 -0.21 27.42 -10.87
CA SER A 303 0.09 28.69 -10.20
C SER A 303 -0.49 28.76 -8.79
N ILE A 304 -1.71 28.24 -8.58
CA ILE A 304 -2.31 28.14 -7.24
C ILE A 304 -1.48 27.21 -6.34
N ARG A 305 -1.07 26.04 -6.84
CA ARG A 305 -0.27 25.07 -6.07
C ARG A 305 1.09 25.62 -5.67
N GLU A 306 1.75 26.30 -6.60
CA GLU A 306 3.09 26.88 -6.42
C GLU A 306 3.07 27.99 -5.37
N GLN A 307 2.12 28.92 -5.47
CA GLN A 307 2.00 30.12 -4.63
C GLN A 307 1.03 29.94 -3.45
N PHE A 308 0.60 28.71 -3.15
CA PHE A 308 -0.44 28.43 -2.13
C PHE A 308 -0.10 29.00 -0.74
N GLN A 309 1.19 28.98 -0.39
CA GLN A 309 1.69 29.41 0.92
C GLN A 309 1.95 30.93 1.03
N GLU A 310 1.99 31.67 -0.08
CA GLU A 310 2.48 33.06 -0.10
C GLU A 310 1.46 34.06 0.45
N GLY A 311 1.65 34.51 1.70
CA GLY A 311 0.91 35.64 2.29
C GLY A 311 -0.58 35.38 2.54
N ASN A 312 -1.03 34.12 2.46
CA ASN A 312 -2.43 33.73 2.52
C ASN A 312 -2.81 33.27 3.94
N ASN A 313 -3.74 33.97 4.58
CA ASN A 313 -4.40 33.48 5.79
C ASN A 313 -5.37 32.34 5.45
N GLY A 314 -5.91 31.65 6.46
CA GLY A 314 -6.82 30.51 6.26
C GLY A 314 -8.02 30.80 5.35
N ARG A 315 -8.53 32.04 5.33
CA ARG A 315 -9.60 32.48 4.42
C ARG A 315 -9.13 32.58 2.97
N ALA A 316 -7.97 33.19 2.72
CA ALA A 316 -7.41 33.28 1.36
C ALA A 316 -7.05 31.89 0.82
N ARG A 317 -6.48 31.01 1.65
CA ARG A 317 -6.18 29.63 1.26
C ARG A 317 -7.45 28.82 0.94
N LEU A 318 -8.53 29.02 1.70
CA LEU A 318 -9.82 28.38 1.38
C LEU A 318 -10.33 28.84 0.02
N ALA A 319 -10.33 30.15 -0.24
CA ALA A 319 -10.70 30.68 -1.55
C ALA A 319 -9.84 30.13 -2.70
N LEU A 320 -8.54 29.91 -2.47
CA LEU A 320 -7.66 29.26 -3.45
C LEU A 320 -8.03 27.79 -3.69
N LEU A 321 -8.41 27.04 -2.66
CA LEU A 321 -8.91 25.67 -2.83
C LEU A 321 -10.21 25.65 -3.61
N ASP A 322 -11.14 26.57 -3.34
CA ASP A 322 -12.42 26.67 -4.05
C ASP A 322 -12.20 26.98 -5.54
N ILE A 323 -11.31 27.92 -5.85
CA ILE A 323 -10.89 28.22 -7.23
C ILE A 323 -10.23 26.99 -7.85
N SER A 324 -9.33 26.31 -7.14
CA SER A 324 -8.65 25.11 -7.63
C SER A 324 -9.63 23.95 -7.92
N ILE A 325 -10.68 23.77 -7.11
CA ILE A 325 -11.71 22.76 -7.34
C ILE A 325 -12.52 23.10 -8.59
N ALA A 326 -12.98 24.35 -8.70
CA ALA A 326 -13.75 24.80 -9.86
C ALA A 326 -12.93 24.74 -11.17
N LEU A 327 -11.63 25.06 -11.13
CA LEU A 327 -10.74 24.95 -12.29
C LEU A 327 -10.53 23.50 -12.72
N GLU A 328 -10.47 22.55 -11.80
CA GLU A 328 -10.39 21.11 -12.13
C GLU A 328 -11.67 20.65 -12.84
N ASP A 329 -12.85 21.09 -12.38
CA ASP A 329 -14.13 20.76 -13.03
C ASP A 329 -14.23 21.35 -14.44
N ILE A 330 -13.78 22.60 -14.62
CA ILE A 330 -13.67 23.25 -15.93
C ILE A 330 -12.74 22.44 -16.84
N LEU A 331 -11.53 22.16 -16.36
CA LEU A 331 -10.54 21.39 -17.09
C LEU A 331 -11.07 20.02 -17.51
N PHE A 332 -11.77 19.31 -16.62
CA PHE A 332 -12.33 17.99 -16.91
C PHE A 332 -13.29 18.04 -18.10
N LYS A 333 -14.18 19.04 -18.12
CA LYS A 333 -15.13 19.28 -19.22
C LYS A 333 -14.39 19.59 -20.52
N GLU A 334 -13.43 20.51 -20.50
CA GLU A 334 -12.66 20.91 -21.69
C GLU A 334 -11.77 19.76 -22.21
N ALA A 335 -11.17 18.97 -21.32
CA ALA A 335 -10.36 17.81 -21.68
C ALA A 335 -11.18 16.69 -22.32
N THR A 336 -12.45 16.53 -21.93
CA THR A 336 -13.37 15.60 -22.58
C THR A 336 -13.76 16.09 -23.97
N ALA A 337 -13.97 17.40 -24.12
CA ALA A 337 -14.27 18.04 -25.40
C ALA A 337 -13.06 18.08 -26.36
N TRP A 338 -11.83 18.13 -25.83
CA TRP A 338 -10.60 18.08 -26.62
C TRP A 338 -10.41 16.69 -27.23
N GLN A 339 -10.55 16.61 -28.56
CA GLN A 339 -10.35 15.39 -29.35
C GLN A 339 -9.08 15.52 -30.22
N PRO A 340 -7.90 15.09 -29.72
CA PRO A 340 -6.66 15.16 -30.49
C PRO A 340 -6.75 14.42 -31.83
N GLN A 341 -6.28 15.06 -32.90
CA GLN A 341 -6.17 14.44 -34.22
C GLN A 341 -4.76 13.91 -34.49
N THR A 342 -3.75 14.60 -33.97
CA THR A 342 -2.33 14.28 -34.20
C THR A 342 -1.65 13.77 -32.94
N ALA A 343 -0.52 13.09 -33.10
CA ALA A 343 0.33 12.72 -31.97
C ALA A 343 0.80 13.96 -31.17
N ASN A 344 1.13 15.07 -31.83
CA ASN A 344 1.52 16.30 -31.13
C ASN A 344 0.40 16.85 -30.24
N GLU A 345 -0.85 16.92 -30.73
CA GLU A 345 -2.00 17.35 -29.92
C GLU A 345 -2.25 16.40 -28.74
N MET A 346 -1.98 15.10 -28.91
CA MET A 346 -2.07 14.13 -27.82
C MET A 346 -1.02 14.40 -26.74
N LEU A 347 0.23 14.67 -27.13
CA LEU A 347 1.29 15.06 -26.20
C LEU A 347 0.93 16.35 -25.45
N GLU A 348 0.41 17.38 -26.14
CA GLU A 348 -0.03 18.62 -25.50
C GLU A 348 -1.17 18.41 -24.50
N LYS A 349 -2.12 17.53 -24.83
CA LYS A 349 -3.21 17.14 -23.94
C LYS A 349 -2.69 16.43 -22.69
N ILE A 350 -1.79 15.47 -22.85
CA ILE A 350 -1.15 14.76 -21.74
C ILE A 350 -0.36 15.72 -20.87
N SER A 351 0.42 16.62 -21.49
CA SER A 351 1.20 17.66 -20.79
C SER A 351 0.31 18.55 -19.90
N SER A 352 -0.79 19.04 -20.46
CA SER A 352 -1.76 19.89 -19.75
C SER A 352 -2.42 19.15 -18.57
N LEU A 353 -2.84 17.89 -18.80
CA LEU A 353 -3.50 17.07 -17.78
C LEU A 353 -2.53 16.62 -16.68
N SER A 354 -1.28 16.33 -17.03
CA SER A 354 -0.20 16.03 -16.08
C SER A 354 0.10 17.20 -15.15
N ARG A 355 0.24 18.41 -15.71
CA ARG A 355 0.40 19.64 -14.92
C ARG A 355 -0.80 19.88 -14.01
N ALA A 356 -2.02 19.62 -14.49
CA ALA A 356 -3.21 19.76 -13.67
C ALA A 356 -3.29 18.75 -12.52
N ALA A 357 -2.87 17.49 -12.76
CA ALA A 357 -2.79 16.48 -11.70
C ALA A 357 -1.83 16.92 -10.58
N ALA A 358 -0.68 17.49 -10.93
CA ALA A 358 0.25 18.11 -9.97
C ALA A 358 -0.36 19.34 -9.27
N GLY A 359 -1.02 20.24 -10.01
CA GLY A 359 -1.70 21.41 -9.46
C GLY A 359 -2.85 21.07 -8.49
N ALA A 360 -3.56 19.97 -8.73
CA ALA A 360 -4.61 19.45 -7.87
C ALA A 360 -4.08 18.62 -6.68
N GLY A 361 -2.76 18.38 -6.61
CA GLY A 361 -2.10 17.69 -5.50
C GLY A 361 -2.09 16.17 -5.61
N PHE A 362 -2.51 15.57 -6.73
CA PHE A 362 -2.37 14.11 -6.91
C PHE A 362 -0.89 13.69 -6.97
N VAL A 363 -0.05 14.58 -7.48
CA VAL A 363 1.41 14.45 -7.52
C VAL A 363 2.01 15.61 -6.72
N GLU A 364 3.00 15.31 -5.88
CA GLU A 364 3.67 16.32 -5.07
C GLU A 364 4.60 17.20 -5.92
N LYS A 365 4.88 18.43 -5.45
CA LYS A 365 5.66 19.41 -6.24
C LYS A 365 7.03 18.85 -6.65
N TRP A 366 7.75 18.24 -5.71
CA TRP A 366 9.07 17.66 -5.95
C TRP A 366 9.03 16.46 -6.91
N GLU A 367 7.92 15.72 -6.94
CA GLU A 367 7.72 14.58 -7.86
C GLU A 367 7.47 15.10 -9.28
N TRP A 368 6.62 16.10 -9.42
CA TRP A 368 6.37 16.78 -10.70
C TRP A 368 7.66 17.36 -11.27
N GLU A 369 8.48 18.01 -10.45
CA GLU A 369 9.79 18.55 -10.86
C GLU A 369 10.73 17.49 -11.46
N LYS A 370 10.59 16.20 -11.12
CA LYS A 370 11.39 15.12 -11.71
C LYS A 370 11.01 14.79 -13.15
N VAL A 371 9.77 15.06 -13.55
CA VAL A 371 9.24 14.65 -14.87
C VAL A 371 8.82 15.84 -15.74
N ALA A 372 8.62 17.01 -15.15
CA ALA A 372 8.11 18.21 -15.82
C ALA A 372 8.97 18.60 -17.04
N GLY A 373 10.30 18.49 -16.95
CA GLY A 373 11.20 18.84 -18.06
C GLY A 373 10.95 18.02 -19.32
N ALA A 374 10.62 16.74 -19.19
CA ALA A 374 10.30 15.87 -20.31
C ALA A 374 8.84 16.06 -20.78
N ILE A 375 7.91 16.17 -19.85
CA ILE A 375 6.47 16.24 -20.13
C ILE A 375 6.04 17.60 -20.71
N MET A 376 6.71 18.68 -20.31
CA MET A 376 6.44 20.06 -20.75
C MET A 376 7.36 20.50 -21.91
N ALA A 377 8.03 19.56 -22.58
CA ALA A 377 8.91 19.87 -23.70
C ALA A 377 8.14 20.59 -24.83
N PRO A 378 8.77 21.52 -25.56
CA PRO A 378 8.11 22.26 -26.63
C PRO A 378 7.71 21.35 -27.80
N PRO A 379 6.69 21.73 -28.58
CA PRO A 379 6.26 20.96 -29.76
C PRO A 379 7.41 20.69 -30.72
N ARG A 380 7.41 19.49 -31.30
CA ARG A 380 8.41 19.05 -32.30
C ARG A 380 7.71 18.54 -33.54
N LYS A 381 8.44 18.45 -34.66
CA LYS A 381 7.91 17.88 -35.90
C LYS A 381 7.94 16.35 -35.89
N GLU A 382 9.00 15.79 -35.33
CA GLU A 382 9.26 14.36 -35.26
C GLU A 382 9.89 14.02 -33.91
N ALA A 383 9.74 12.77 -33.48
CA ALA A 383 10.41 12.20 -32.32
C ALA A 383 10.80 10.75 -32.60
N SER A 384 11.87 10.26 -31.98
CA SER A 384 12.20 8.83 -32.07
C SER A 384 11.22 7.99 -31.25
N LEU A 385 11.08 6.70 -31.57
CA LEU A 385 10.30 5.77 -30.75
C LEU A 385 10.83 5.69 -29.31
N LYS A 386 12.14 5.83 -29.12
CA LYS A 386 12.76 5.92 -27.79
C LYS A 386 12.27 7.13 -27.00
N GLU A 387 12.27 8.31 -27.61
CA GLU A 387 11.77 9.54 -26.97
C GLU A 387 10.28 9.44 -26.63
N LEU A 388 9.48 8.89 -27.55
CA LEU A 388 8.04 8.69 -27.34
C LEU A 388 7.74 7.66 -26.23
N ASN A 389 8.49 6.57 -26.17
CA ASN A 389 8.37 5.60 -25.09
C ASN A 389 8.74 6.21 -23.74
N ARG A 390 9.82 7.00 -23.66
CA ARG A 390 10.20 7.72 -22.44
C ARG A 390 9.09 8.68 -21.99
N TYR A 391 8.53 9.46 -22.92
CA TYR A 391 7.39 10.34 -22.63
C TYR A 391 6.17 9.56 -22.13
N LEU A 392 5.85 8.43 -22.77
CA LEU A 392 4.75 7.56 -22.37
C LEU A 392 4.95 7.00 -20.96
N GLU A 393 6.15 6.52 -20.64
CA GLU A 393 6.49 6.00 -19.30
C GLU A 393 6.37 7.07 -18.22
N ASP A 394 6.94 8.25 -18.44
CA ASP A 394 6.85 9.35 -17.49
C ASP A 394 5.39 9.80 -17.30
N SER A 395 4.58 9.80 -18.37
CA SER A 395 3.16 10.12 -18.29
C SER A 395 2.34 9.05 -17.55
N ARG A 396 2.67 7.76 -17.73
CA ARG A 396 2.07 6.64 -16.98
C ARG A 396 2.38 6.75 -15.49
N ARG A 397 3.64 7.06 -15.15
CA ARG A 397 4.06 7.26 -13.75
C ARG A 397 3.23 8.33 -13.06
N ILE A 398 2.94 9.46 -13.70
CA ILE A 398 2.07 10.51 -13.12
C ILE A 398 0.68 9.97 -12.75
N VAL A 399 0.07 9.14 -13.62
CA VAL A 399 -1.23 8.50 -13.35
C VAL A 399 -1.13 7.52 -12.18
N GLU A 400 -0.06 6.72 -12.15
CA GLU A 400 0.22 5.74 -11.10
C GLU A 400 0.47 6.43 -9.74
N TRP A 401 1.29 7.48 -9.71
CA TRP A 401 1.60 8.26 -8.51
C TRP A 401 0.36 8.96 -7.95
N GLY A 402 -0.48 9.50 -8.84
CA GLY A 402 -1.76 10.12 -8.47
C GLY A 402 -2.77 9.12 -7.90
N THR A 403 -2.88 7.95 -8.53
CA THR A 403 -3.70 6.85 -8.02
C THR A 403 -3.19 6.34 -6.67
N GLY A 404 -1.86 6.23 -6.53
CA GLY A 404 -1.19 5.88 -5.28
C GLY A 404 -1.45 6.89 -4.16
N MET A 405 -1.49 8.19 -4.46
CA MET A 405 -1.84 9.24 -3.49
C MET A 405 -3.24 9.06 -2.91
N VAL A 406 -4.25 8.83 -3.76
CA VAL A 406 -5.63 8.57 -3.31
C VAL A 406 -5.67 7.36 -2.38
N ARG A 407 -4.99 6.27 -2.76
CA ARG A 407 -4.92 5.04 -1.96
C ARG A 407 -4.19 5.25 -0.64
N ALA A 408 -3.08 5.98 -0.61
CA ALA A 408 -2.31 6.26 0.60
C ALA A 408 -3.08 7.09 1.63
N VAL A 409 -3.94 7.99 1.16
CA VAL A 409 -4.76 8.84 2.04
C VAL A 409 -6.00 8.12 2.55
N TYR A 410 -6.68 7.32 1.72
CA TYR A 410 -8.00 6.76 2.06
C TYR A 410 -8.06 5.25 2.28
N GLY A 411 -7.00 4.51 1.93
CA GLY A 411 -7.03 3.05 1.89
C GLY A 411 -7.32 2.40 3.23
N ASP A 412 -6.82 2.96 4.33
CA ASP A 412 -7.06 2.46 5.68
C ASP A 412 -8.54 2.50 6.08
N VAL A 413 -9.22 3.61 5.78
CA VAL A 413 -10.66 3.79 6.06
C VAL A 413 -11.54 2.99 5.11
N VAL A 414 -11.16 2.87 3.83
CA VAL A 414 -11.87 2.00 2.89
C VAL A 414 -11.80 0.55 3.37
N ASN A 415 -10.62 0.07 3.75
CA ASN A 415 -10.45 -1.30 4.27
C ASN A 415 -11.24 -1.55 5.56
N LEU A 416 -11.30 -0.55 6.45
CA LEU A 416 -12.13 -0.62 7.66
C LEU A 416 -13.62 -0.86 7.32
N TYR A 417 -14.14 -0.20 6.28
CA TYR A 417 -15.56 -0.30 5.89
C TYR A 417 -15.86 -1.53 5.03
N SER A 418 -14.93 -1.94 4.16
CA SER A 418 -15.11 -3.05 3.22
C SER A 418 -15.51 -4.37 3.90
N GLY A 419 -15.12 -4.58 5.17
CA GLY A 419 -15.52 -5.75 5.94
C GLY A 419 -17.04 -5.89 6.16
N PHE A 420 -17.78 -4.78 6.19
CA PHE A 420 -19.23 -4.77 6.46
C PHE A 420 -20.06 -3.99 5.42
N GLU A 421 -19.44 -3.17 4.58
CA GLU A 421 -20.10 -2.41 3.51
C GLU A 421 -19.27 -2.49 2.21
N PRO A 422 -19.49 -3.51 1.36
CA PRO A 422 -18.69 -3.75 0.15
C PRO A 422 -18.71 -2.59 -0.85
N GLN A 423 -19.74 -1.73 -0.84
CA GLN A 423 -19.80 -0.56 -1.73
C GLN A 423 -18.68 0.46 -1.45
N ALA A 424 -18.04 0.39 -0.27
CA ALA A 424 -16.91 1.25 0.09
C ALA A 424 -15.71 1.12 -0.87
N TYR A 425 -15.50 -0.05 -1.51
CA TYR A 425 -14.41 -0.23 -2.47
C TYR A 425 -14.48 0.74 -3.66
N GLY A 426 -15.69 1.12 -4.08
CA GLY A 426 -15.86 2.06 -5.19
C GLY A 426 -15.42 3.49 -4.88
N PHE A 427 -15.17 3.84 -3.62
CA PHE A 427 -14.79 5.20 -3.21
C PHE A 427 -13.45 5.66 -3.80
N LEU A 428 -12.44 4.79 -3.81
CA LEU A 428 -11.13 5.13 -4.37
C LEU A 428 -11.25 5.39 -5.88
N ASP A 429 -12.01 4.56 -6.57
CA ASP A 429 -12.28 4.68 -8.00
C ASP A 429 -13.10 5.94 -8.32
N ASP A 430 -14.10 6.30 -7.50
CA ASP A 430 -14.83 7.57 -7.61
C ASP A 430 -13.90 8.78 -7.52
N ARG A 431 -12.98 8.79 -6.54
CA ARG A 431 -12.00 9.88 -6.36
C ARG A 431 -11.04 10.02 -7.54
N ILE A 432 -10.68 8.91 -8.19
CA ILE A 432 -9.83 8.92 -9.38
C ILE A 432 -10.64 9.35 -10.62
N ARG A 433 -11.85 8.79 -10.80
CA ARG A 433 -12.70 9.03 -11.98
C ARG A 433 -13.28 10.44 -12.05
N SER A 434 -13.50 11.07 -10.91
CA SER A 434 -13.98 12.45 -10.79
C SER A 434 -12.86 13.51 -10.84
N SER A 435 -11.67 13.15 -11.33
CA SER A 435 -10.49 14.00 -11.32
C SER A 435 -9.80 14.11 -12.67
N ALA A 436 -8.78 14.98 -12.75
CA ALA A 436 -7.90 15.08 -13.91
C ALA A 436 -7.18 13.76 -14.29
N LEU A 437 -7.07 12.80 -13.35
CA LEU A 437 -6.40 11.51 -13.60
C LEU A 437 -7.12 10.64 -14.62
N LEU A 438 -8.46 10.69 -14.71
CA LEU A 438 -9.22 9.89 -15.67
C LEU A 438 -8.92 10.27 -17.13
N PRO A 439 -9.14 11.53 -17.56
CA PRO A 439 -8.81 11.93 -18.92
C PRO A 439 -7.30 11.81 -19.20
N LEU A 440 -6.45 11.95 -18.18
CA LEU A 440 -5.00 11.72 -18.31
C LEU A 440 -4.70 10.25 -18.65
N GLY A 441 -5.18 9.31 -17.84
CA GLY A 441 -4.99 7.87 -18.07
C GLY A 441 -5.54 7.41 -19.41
N GLN A 442 -6.70 7.93 -19.84
CA GLN A 442 -7.25 7.67 -21.17
C GLN A 442 -6.33 8.18 -22.29
N SER A 443 -5.82 9.40 -22.17
CA SER A 443 -4.92 10.02 -23.17
C SER A 443 -3.59 9.27 -23.25
N VAL A 444 -3.04 8.88 -22.10
CA VAL A 444 -1.82 8.07 -22.00
C VAL A 444 -2.01 6.68 -22.62
N GLY A 445 -3.15 6.03 -22.41
CA GLY A 445 -3.49 4.77 -23.08
C GLY A 445 -3.52 4.89 -24.60
N GLN A 446 -4.19 5.93 -25.13
CA GLN A 446 -4.25 6.21 -26.56
C GLN A 446 -2.88 6.50 -27.18
N LEU A 447 -2.00 7.22 -26.47
CA LEU A 447 -0.62 7.40 -26.90
C LEU A 447 0.13 6.06 -26.94
N GLY A 448 -0.07 5.20 -25.93
CA GLY A 448 0.48 3.85 -25.90
C GLY A 448 0.05 3.02 -27.12
N ASP A 449 -1.23 3.06 -27.50
CA ASP A 449 -1.75 2.38 -28.69
C ASP A 449 -1.14 2.93 -29.99
N PHE A 450 -0.91 4.25 -30.06
CA PHE A 450 -0.22 4.86 -31.18
C PHE A 450 1.23 4.39 -31.29
N ILE A 451 1.99 4.44 -30.19
CA ILE A 451 3.39 4.01 -30.17
C ILE A 451 3.51 2.52 -30.49
N ALA A 452 2.64 1.68 -29.93
CA ALA A 452 2.59 0.26 -30.20
C ALA A 452 2.39 -0.03 -31.70
N ARG A 453 1.48 0.69 -32.37
CA ARG A 453 1.30 0.59 -33.83
C ARG A 453 2.53 1.03 -34.61
N GLN A 454 3.20 2.11 -34.20
CA GLN A 454 4.42 2.56 -34.85
C GLN A 454 5.60 1.59 -34.65
N ALA A 455 5.61 0.86 -33.53
CA ALA A 455 6.63 -0.11 -33.17
C ALA A 455 6.29 -1.56 -33.58
N ASN A 456 5.13 -1.81 -34.19
CA ASN A 456 4.59 -3.16 -34.47
C ASN A 456 4.51 -4.07 -33.22
N LEU A 457 4.16 -3.49 -32.07
CA LEU A 457 4.01 -4.18 -30.79
C LEU A 457 2.55 -4.60 -30.56
N SER A 458 2.30 -5.83 -30.14
CA SER A 458 0.99 -6.21 -29.58
C SER A 458 1.11 -7.16 -28.38
N ASN A 459 0.58 -6.71 -27.24
CA ASN A 459 0.16 -7.63 -26.18
C ASN A 459 -1.02 -8.46 -26.70
N GLN A 460 -1.12 -9.71 -26.26
CA GLN A 460 -2.18 -10.62 -26.64
C GLN A 460 -2.75 -11.29 -25.38
N ALA A 461 -3.73 -10.66 -24.74
CA ALA A 461 -4.30 -11.15 -23.49
C ALA A 461 -5.81 -11.37 -23.62
N MET A 462 -6.21 -12.62 -23.87
CA MET A 462 -7.59 -13.12 -23.79
C MET A 462 -8.63 -12.29 -24.58
N GLY A 463 -8.19 -11.53 -25.59
CA GLY A 463 -9.05 -10.64 -26.37
C GLY A 463 -9.66 -9.46 -25.57
N ILE A 464 -9.13 -9.12 -24.39
CA ILE A 464 -9.68 -8.04 -23.55
C ILE A 464 -9.44 -6.66 -24.19
N PRO A 465 -10.25 -5.62 -23.89
CA PRO A 465 -9.95 -4.25 -24.34
C PRO A 465 -8.70 -3.69 -23.65
N ASN A 466 -8.08 -2.66 -24.25
CA ASN A 466 -6.94 -1.92 -23.67
C ASN A 466 -5.74 -2.82 -23.28
N GLN A 467 -5.36 -3.77 -24.14
CA GLN A 467 -4.26 -4.71 -23.86
C GLN A 467 -2.90 -4.01 -23.76
N SER A 468 -2.75 -2.81 -24.34
CA SER A 468 -1.57 -1.96 -24.22
C SER A 468 -1.28 -1.45 -22.81
N ASN A 469 -2.24 -1.58 -21.88
CA ASN A 469 -2.07 -1.29 -20.46
C ASN A 469 -1.40 -2.43 -19.69
N LEU A 470 -1.29 -3.63 -20.28
CA LEU A 470 -0.52 -4.72 -19.68
C LEU A 470 0.97 -4.44 -19.84
N ARG A 471 1.72 -4.57 -18.74
CA ARG A 471 3.17 -4.41 -18.72
C ARG A 471 3.81 -5.59 -18.02
N GLY A 472 4.60 -6.37 -18.74
CA GLY A 472 5.42 -7.40 -18.13
C GLY A 472 6.50 -6.81 -17.21
N LEU A 473 6.67 -7.41 -16.04
CA LEU A 473 7.67 -7.06 -15.04
C LEU A 473 8.81 -8.07 -15.00
N ASN A 474 8.45 -9.35 -14.97
CA ASN A 474 9.41 -10.45 -14.90
C ASN A 474 9.13 -11.43 -16.03
N PRO A 475 10.13 -11.77 -16.85
CA PRO A 475 9.97 -12.73 -17.93
C PRO A 475 9.77 -14.14 -17.38
N GLY A 476 8.91 -14.89 -18.06
CA GLY A 476 8.57 -16.26 -17.66
C GLY A 476 7.40 -16.79 -18.49
N TYR A 477 7.10 -18.07 -18.33
CA TYR A 477 5.88 -18.66 -18.87
C TYR A 477 5.31 -19.72 -17.92
N ALA A 478 3.99 -19.85 -17.93
CA ALA A 478 3.25 -20.71 -17.05
C ALA A 478 1.99 -21.25 -17.72
N LEU A 479 1.60 -22.45 -17.31
CA LEU A 479 0.31 -23.05 -17.63
C LEU A 479 -0.35 -23.40 -16.30
N GLY A 480 -1.50 -22.79 -16.03
CA GLY A 480 -2.19 -22.95 -14.75
C GLY A 480 -3.63 -22.46 -14.79
N GLU A 481 -4.38 -22.77 -13.74
CA GLU A 481 -5.73 -22.22 -13.55
C GLU A 481 -5.63 -20.73 -13.19
N LEU A 482 -6.35 -19.87 -13.91
CA LEU A 482 -6.43 -18.43 -13.65
C LEU A 482 -7.34 -18.16 -12.44
N VAL A 483 -6.87 -17.41 -11.46
CA VAL A 483 -7.63 -17.03 -10.27
C VAL A 483 -7.61 -15.50 -10.14
N VAL A 484 -8.77 -14.86 -10.34
CA VAL A 484 -8.92 -13.41 -10.19
C VAL A 484 -9.53 -13.12 -8.83
N VAL A 485 -8.80 -12.39 -7.98
CA VAL A 485 -9.19 -12.10 -6.60
C VAL A 485 -9.04 -10.61 -6.29
N ASP A 486 -10.03 -10.05 -5.58
CA ASP A 486 -10.00 -8.64 -5.20
C ASP A 486 -8.97 -8.38 -4.09
N GLU A 487 -8.94 -9.23 -3.06
CA GLU A 487 -7.97 -9.22 -1.97
C GLU A 487 -7.72 -10.65 -1.46
N VAL A 488 -6.48 -10.96 -1.11
CA VAL A 488 -6.12 -12.16 -0.37
C VAL A 488 -5.98 -11.77 1.09
N PRO A 489 -6.75 -12.33 2.03
CA PRO A 489 -6.44 -12.21 3.46
C PRO A 489 -4.99 -12.63 3.71
N GLU A 490 -4.28 -11.98 4.64
CA GLU A 490 -2.85 -12.21 4.93
C GLU A 490 -2.48 -13.70 5.18
N ASP A 491 -3.45 -14.56 5.47
CA ASP A 491 -3.27 -15.98 5.83
C ASP A 491 -3.78 -17.02 4.80
N VAL A 492 -4.16 -16.65 3.57
CA VAL A 492 -4.65 -17.66 2.60
C VAL A 492 -3.50 -18.47 1.97
N SER A 493 -3.64 -19.79 2.01
CA SER A 493 -2.76 -20.72 1.29
C SER A 493 -3.00 -20.61 -0.22
N VAL A 494 -2.08 -19.97 -0.94
CA VAL A 494 -2.05 -19.98 -2.41
C VAL A 494 -1.51 -21.32 -2.95
N ASP A 495 -1.94 -21.68 -4.16
CA ASP A 495 -1.56 -22.91 -4.85
C ASP A 495 -0.44 -22.64 -5.88
N LYS A 496 0.61 -23.46 -5.85
CA LYS A 496 1.79 -23.32 -6.70
C LYS A 496 1.51 -23.55 -8.20
N ASP A 497 0.41 -24.24 -8.54
CA ASP A 497 0.06 -24.59 -9.91
C ASP A 497 -0.96 -23.61 -10.54
N LYS A 498 -1.29 -22.51 -9.84
CA LYS A 498 -2.27 -21.50 -10.27
C LYS A 498 -1.64 -20.15 -10.65
N ILE A 499 -2.29 -19.44 -11.55
CA ILE A 499 -1.93 -18.09 -11.99
C ILE A 499 -2.88 -17.11 -11.32
N TYR A 500 -2.37 -16.16 -10.56
CA TYR A 500 -3.19 -15.24 -9.79
C TYR A 500 -3.18 -13.83 -10.34
N VAL A 501 -4.36 -13.21 -10.34
CA VAL A 501 -4.54 -11.80 -10.68
C VAL A 501 -5.08 -11.06 -9.46
N PHE A 502 -4.32 -10.08 -8.95
CA PHE A 502 -4.63 -9.34 -7.72
C PHE A 502 -4.83 -7.84 -7.98
N ASN A 503 -5.56 -7.18 -7.08
CA ASN A 503 -5.48 -5.71 -6.97
C ASN A 503 -4.13 -5.26 -6.36
N ARG A 504 -3.67 -5.95 -5.31
CA ARG A 504 -2.33 -5.77 -4.70
C ARG A 504 -1.77 -7.16 -4.33
N PRO A 505 -0.48 -7.43 -4.57
CA PRO A 505 0.14 -8.66 -4.08
C PRO A 505 0.19 -8.66 -2.53
N PRO A 506 0.03 -9.81 -1.86
CA PRO A 506 0.25 -9.90 -0.42
C PRO A 506 1.74 -9.68 -0.09
N SER A 507 2.04 -9.28 1.15
CA SER A 507 3.41 -9.02 1.62
C SER A 507 4.30 -10.26 1.61
N ASP A 508 3.71 -11.44 1.86
CA ASP A 508 4.37 -12.75 1.83
C ASP A 508 3.58 -13.72 0.93
N LEU A 509 3.89 -13.71 -0.37
CA LEU A 509 3.30 -14.63 -1.35
C LEU A 509 4.17 -15.88 -1.50
N LYS A 510 3.63 -17.06 -1.16
CA LYS A 510 4.28 -18.35 -1.50
C LYS A 510 4.40 -18.51 -3.02
N PRO A 511 5.35 -19.32 -3.53
CA PRO A 511 5.51 -19.52 -4.97
C PRO A 511 4.21 -19.95 -5.66
N VAL A 512 3.85 -19.23 -6.74
CA VAL A 512 2.69 -19.50 -7.62
C VAL A 512 3.17 -19.68 -9.06
N ALA A 513 2.29 -20.15 -9.95
CA ALA A 513 2.67 -20.37 -11.34
C ALA A 513 2.83 -19.05 -12.13
N GLY A 514 2.03 -18.03 -11.82
CA GLY A 514 2.10 -16.72 -12.47
C GLY A 514 1.38 -15.64 -11.65
N ILE A 515 1.78 -14.38 -11.85
CA ILE A 515 1.27 -13.23 -11.10
C ILE A 515 0.86 -12.12 -12.07
N ALA A 516 -0.30 -11.49 -11.87
CA ALA A 516 -0.59 -10.18 -12.45
C ALA A 516 -1.25 -9.26 -11.43
N THR A 517 -0.95 -7.96 -11.45
CA THR A 517 -1.37 -7.03 -10.39
C THR A 517 -1.85 -5.68 -10.92
N VAL A 518 -2.83 -5.04 -10.27
CA VAL A 518 -3.25 -3.67 -10.65
C VAL A 518 -2.23 -2.63 -10.19
N SER A 519 -1.60 -2.87 -9.05
CA SER A 519 -0.51 -2.06 -8.52
C SER A 519 0.73 -2.93 -8.41
N GLU A 520 1.81 -2.49 -9.07
CA GLU A 520 3.12 -3.15 -9.14
C GLU A 520 3.72 -3.52 -7.77
N GLY A 521 3.28 -2.84 -6.70
CA GLY A 521 3.95 -2.89 -5.41
C GLY A 521 5.38 -2.33 -5.52
N ASN A 522 6.23 -2.68 -4.55
CA ASN A 522 7.66 -2.34 -4.64
C ASN A 522 8.40 -3.36 -5.51
N MET A 523 9.09 -2.92 -6.57
CA MET A 523 9.87 -3.76 -7.50
C MET A 523 10.98 -4.58 -6.82
N VAL A 524 11.48 -4.14 -5.66
CA VAL A 524 12.52 -4.85 -4.89
C VAL A 524 11.95 -5.53 -3.64
N SER A 525 10.64 -5.69 -3.57
CA SER A 525 10.00 -6.49 -2.50
C SER A 525 10.38 -7.97 -2.61
N HIS A 526 10.27 -8.69 -1.48
CA HIS A 526 10.52 -10.13 -1.44
C HIS A 526 9.72 -10.90 -2.50
N VAL A 527 8.46 -10.54 -2.74
CA VAL A 527 7.61 -11.20 -3.74
C VAL A 527 8.14 -10.97 -5.15
N GLN A 528 8.56 -9.74 -5.48
CA GLN A 528 9.09 -9.41 -6.80
C GLN A 528 10.45 -10.05 -7.07
N LEU A 529 11.34 -10.03 -6.08
CA LEU A 529 12.64 -10.71 -6.15
C LEU A 529 12.46 -12.23 -6.27
N LEU A 530 11.56 -12.83 -5.50
CA LEU A 530 11.23 -14.24 -5.59
C LEU A 530 10.71 -14.62 -6.98
N ALA A 531 9.76 -13.83 -7.52
CA ALA A 531 9.21 -14.06 -8.85
C ALA A 531 10.30 -14.03 -9.93
N ARG A 532 11.23 -13.07 -9.85
CA ARG A 532 12.36 -12.96 -10.78
C ARG A 532 13.35 -14.13 -10.65
N ASN A 533 13.68 -14.52 -9.42
CA ASN A 533 14.59 -15.65 -9.16
C ASN A 533 14.02 -16.98 -9.69
N LEU A 534 12.70 -17.18 -9.53
CA LEU A 534 12.01 -18.40 -9.94
C LEU A 534 11.56 -18.38 -11.42
N GLY A 535 11.67 -17.25 -12.12
CA GLY A 535 11.20 -17.10 -13.50
C GLY A 535 9.67 -17.16 -13.61
N ILE A 536 8.96 -16.72 -12.57
CA ILE A 536 7.51 -16.66 -12.53
C ILE A 536 7.08 -15.47 -13.42
N PRO A 537 6.28 -15.68 -14.48
CA PRO A 537 5.77 -14.58 -15.29
C PRO A 537 4.97 -13.61 -14.41
N ASN A 538 5.34 -12.33 -14.50
CA ASN A 538 4.68 -11.26 -13.73
C ASN A 538 4.32 -10.07 -14.61
N ALA A 539 3.13 -9.48 -14.44
CA ALA A 539 2.72 -8.27 -15.13
C ALA A 539 1.88 -7.31 -14.28
N VAL A 540 1.91 -6.02 -14.64
CA VAL A 540 0.97 -5.00 -14.17
C VAL A 540 -0.16 -4.88 -15.18
N LEU A 541 -1.37 -4.61 -14.70
CA LEU A 541 -2.55 -4.39 -15.52
C LEU A 541 -3.42 -3.27 -14.96
N SER A 542 -4.35 -2.74 -15.75
CA SER A 542 -5.28 -1.73 -15.25
C SER A 542 -6.42 -2.38 -14.43
N ALA A 543 -7.07 -1.62 -13.55
CA ALA A 543 -8.28 -2.10 -12.85
C ALA A 543 -9.36 -2.59 -13.83
N GLN A 544 -9.47 -1.96 -15.00
CA GLN A 544 -10.37 -2.40 -16.07
C GLN A 544 -9.97 -3.76 -16.66
N ASN A 545 -8.67 -4.03 -16.84
CA ASN A 545 -8.21 -5.33 -17.30
C ASN A 545 -8.49 -6.42 -16.26
N LEU A 546 -8.34 -6.13 -14.96
CA LEU A 546 -8.68 -7.07 -13.88
C LEU A 546 -10.15 -7.51 -13.99
N GLU A 547 -11.07 -6.53 -14.10
CA GLU A 547 -12.50 -6.81 -14.29
C GLU A 547 -12.78 -7.59 -15.58
N SER A 548 -12.07 -7.26 -16.65
CA SER A 548 -12.22 -7.95 -17.95
C SER A 548 -11.69 -9.38 -17.93
N LEU A 549 -10.76 -9.71 -17.03
CA LEU A 549 -10.22 -11.07 -16.84
C LEU A 549 -11.10 -11.92 -15.92
N ARG A 550 -11.94 -11.31 -15.09
CA ARG A 550 -12.83 -11.99 -14.13
C ARG A 550 -13.68 -13.12 -14.74
N PRO A 551 -14.29 -12.98 -15.95
CA PRO A 551 -15.06 -14.05 -16.58
C PRO A 551 -14.25 -15.30 -16.95
N PHE A 552 -12.92 -15.21 -16.96
CA PHE A 552 -12.00 -16.31 -17.27
C PHE A 552 -11.44 -17.00 -16.02
N SER A 553 -11.76 -16.50 -14.81
CA SER A 553 -11.35 -17.13 -13.55
C SER A 553 -11.87 -18.58 -13.45
N GLY A 554 -11.03 -19.49 -12.96
CA GLY A 554 -11.27 -20.93 -12.89
C GLY A 554 -10.92 -21.71 -14.17
N ARG A 555 -10.44 -21.05 -15.24
CA ARG A 555 -10.03 -21.71 -16.48
C ARG A 555 -8.52 -21.90 -16.55
N LYS A 556 -8.05 -22.96 -17.21
CA LYS A 556 -6.63 -23.12 -17.54
C LYS A 556 -6.21 -22.16 -18.65
N VAL A 557 -5.14 -21.42 -18.40
CA VAL A 557 -4.58 -20.45 -19.34
C VAL A 557 -3.08 -20.64 -19.46
N PHE A 558 -2.58 -20.42 -20.67
CA PHE A 558 -1.17 -20.17 -20.93
C PHE A 558 -0.91 -18.69 -20.68
N TYR A 559 0.15 -18.40 -19.94
CA TYR A 559 0.56 -17.05 -19.59
C TYR A 559 2.06 -16.91 -19.78
N ALA A 560 2.50 -15.93 -20.57
CA ALA A 560 3.90 -15.65 -20.83
C ALA A 560 4.18 -14.15 -20.80
N VAL A 561 5.38 -13.81 -20.33
CA VAL A 561 5.92 -12.46 -20.29
C VAL A 561 7.30 -12.48 -20.95
N SER A 562 7.51 -11.65 -21.98
CA SER A 562 8.76 -11.57 -22.73
C SER A 562 9.83 -10.77 -21.99
N GLN A 563 11.08 -10.79 -22.49
CA GLN A 563 12.19 -10.05 -21.88
C GLN A 563 11.98 -8.54 -21.87
N LYS A 564 11.28 -8.01 -22.89
CA LYS A 564 10.91 -6.58 -22.99
C LYS A 564 9.46 -6.31 -22.55
N GLY A 565 8.87 -7.22 -21.77
CA GLY A 565 7.61 -6.97 -21.08
C GLY A 565 6.34 -7.14 -21.94
N THR A 566 6.41 -7.79 -23.09
CA THR A 566 5.22 -8.19 -23.85
C THR A 566 4.47 -9.27 -23.09
N VAL A 567 3.15 -9.12 -22.98
CA VAL A 567 2.30 -10.06 -22.27
C VAL A 567 1.44 -10.86 -23.24
N ILE A 568 1.51 -12.19 -23.12
CA ILE A 568 0.66 -13.14 -23.82
C ILE A 568 -0.14 -13.94 -22.79
N MET A 569 -1.46 -13.94 -22.90
CA MET A 569 -2.37 -14.76 -22.10
C MET A 569 -3.47 -15.32 -23.00
N LYS A 570 -3.62 -16.65 -23.05
CA LYS A 570 -4.61 -17.31 -23.91
C LYS A 570 -5.10 -18.63 -23.29
N PRO A 571 -6.30 -19.12 -23.66
CA PRO A 571 -6.78 -20.42 -23.21
C PRO A 571 -5.81 -21.55 -23.59
N GLU A 572 -5.76 -22.62 -22.79
CA GLU A 572 -4.96 -23.83 -23.09
C GLU A 572 -5.28 -24.41 -24.49
N SER A 573 -6.52 -24.30 -24.94
CA SER A 573 -6.97 -24.77 -26.26
C SER A 573 -6.38 -23.99 -27.44
N GLU A 574 -5.86 -22.79 -27.22
CA GLU A 574 -5.28 -21.92 -28.25
C GLU A 574 -3.75 -21.94 -28.26
N MET A 575 -3.14 -22.80 -27.45
CA MET A 575 -1.68 -22.97 -27.41
C MET A 575 -1.15 -23.57 -28.72
N THR A 576 -0.02 -23.04 -29.19
CA THR A 576 0.72 -23.62 -30.32
C THR A 576 1.40 -24.93 -29.90
N GLU A 577 1.82 -25.75 -30.86
CA GLU A 577 2.58 -26.98 -30.55
C GLU A 577 3.93 -26.68 -29.87
N GLU A 578 4.58 -25.57 -30.25
CA GLU A 578 5.78 -25.08 -29.58
C GLU A 578 5.52 -24.76 -28.10
N GLU A 579 4.41 -24.09 -27.79
CA GLU A 579 4.02 -23.75 -26.41
C GLU A 579 3.66 -24.98 -25.58
N LYS A 580 3.01 -25.98 -26.19
CA LYS A 580 2.71 -27.26 -25.51
C LYS A 580 3.98 -28.02 -25.16
N GLN A 581 4.99 -27.99 -26.04
CA GLN A 581 6.27 -28.65 -25.81
C GLN A 581 7.04 -28.06 -24.62
N LEU A 582 6.84 -26.78 -24.29
CA LEU A 582 7.44 -26.14 -23.10
C LEU A 582 7.08 -26.86 -21.80
N PHE A 583 5.95 -27.57 -21.74
CA PHE A 583 5.46 -28.24 -20.54
C PHE A 583 5.53 -29.77 -20.62
N ALA A 584 6.10 -30.34 -21.68
CA ALA A 584 6.17 -31.79 -21.90
C ALA A 584 7.12 -32.53 -20.93
N VAL A 585 8.03 -31.82 -20.25
CA VAL A 585 8.99 -32.39 -19.30
C VAL A 585 8.68 -31.89 -17.88
N ARG A 586 7.70 -32.48 -17.20
CA ARG A 586 7.57 -32.39 -15.73
C ARG A 586 8.14 -33.66 -15.10
N ALA A 587 9.46 -33.72 -14.96
CA ALA A 587 10.09 -34.68 -14.04
C ALA A 587 9.94 -34.16 -12.61
N ARG A 588 9.32 -34.97 -11.74
CA ARG A 588 9.29 -34.81 -10.28
C ARG A 588 10.71 -34.69 -9.74
N ASN A 589 10.97 -33.67 -8.94
CA ASN A 589 11.98 -33.74 -7.88
C ASN A 589 11.28 -33.49 -6.55
N GLU A 590 11.00 -34.56 -5.81
CA GLU A 590 10.89 -34.51 -4.35
C GLU A 590 12.28 -34.83 -3.79
N ASN A 591 13.23 -33.93 -4.00
CA ASN A 591 14.56 -34.07 -3.39
C ASN A 591 14.44 -33.65 -1.92
N ARG A 592 14.22 -34.61 -1.03
CA ARG A 592 14.45 -34.40 0.39
C ARG A 592 15.95 -34.36 0.65
N ILE A 593 16.39 -33.43 1.47
CA ILE A 593 17.79 -33.15 1.77
C ILE A 593 18.11 -33.54 3.22
N SER A 594 19.38 -33.80 3.53
CA SER A 594 19.82 -34.12 4.89
C SER A 594 20.71 -32.99 5.42
N VAL A 595 20.52 -32.62 6.68
CA VAL A 595 21.40 -31.68 7.36
C VAL A 595 22.77 -32.35 7.57
N PRO A 596 23.90 -31.73 7.16
CA PRO A 596 25.24 -32.28 7.38
C PRO A 596 25.67 -32.09 8.83
N ALA A 597 25.20 -32.99 9.70
CA ALA A 597 25.45 -32.94 11.15
C ALA A 597 26.94 -33.12 11.53
N ASP A 598 27.74 -33.73 10.65
CA ASP A 598 29.17 -33.96 10.81
C ASP A 598 30.01 -32.67 10.75
N LYS A 599 29.48 -31.62 10.14
CA LYS A 599 30.15 -30.33 9.99
C LYS A 599 29.92 -29.38 11.18
N ILE A 600 29.02 -29.72 12.09
CA ILE A 600 28.60 -28.84 13.19
C ILE A 600 29.63 -28.91 14.32
N GLU A 601 30.20 -27.77 14.67
CA GLU A 601 31.23 -27.62 15.69
C GLU A 601 30.61 -27.31 17.06
N LEU A 602 30.22 -28.34 17.79
CA LEU A 602 29.56 -28.23 19.11
C LEU A 602 30.53 -27.98 20.28
N GLY A 603 31.84 -27.99 20.01
CA GLY A 603 32.89 -27.71 20.99
C GLY A 603 33.00 -26.22 21.35
N GLN A 604 32.57 -25.33 20.46
CA GLN A 604 32.58 -23.89 20.70
C GLN A 604 31.41 -23.50 21.63
N ARG A 605 31.72 -23.26 22.90
CA ARG A 605 30.75 -23.00 23.98
C ARG A 605 30.87 -21.59 24.60
N SER A 606 31.57 -20.69 23.92
CA SER A 606 31.72 -19.28 24.29
C SER A 606 31.07 -18.39 23.25
N ILE A 607 30.59 -17.24 23.69
CA ILE A 607 29.98 -16.22 22.83
C ILE A 607 31.07 -15.67 21.90
N ILE A 608 30.70 -15.48 20.63
CA ILE A 608 31.64 -15.03 19.59
C ILE A 608 31.32 -13.58 19.24
N ASP A 609 32.34 -12.74 19.19
CA ASP A 609 32.22 -11.40 18.61
C ASP A 609 31.99 -11.51 17.10
N LEU A 610 30.98 -10.80 16.58
CA LEU A 610 30.59 -10.84 15.17
C LEU A 610 31.76 -10.56 14.21
N ARG A 611 32.75 -9.75 14.62
CA ARG A 611 33.95 -9.47 13.81
C ARG A 611 34.79 -10.70 13.51
N GLN A 612 34.70 -11.74 14.33
CA GLN A 612 35.49 -12.97 14.20
C GLN A 612 34.81 -14.00 13.29
N VAL A 613 33.52 -13.82 13.00
CA VAL A 613 32.70 -14.76 12.23
C VAL A 613 32.81 -14.47 10.73
N LYS A 614 32.93 -15.52 9.91
CA LYS A 614 33.05 -15.47 8.45
C LYS A 614 31.96 -16.29 7.77
N ALA A 615 31.75 -16.08 6.48
CA ALA A 615 30.78 -16.85 5.68
C ALA A 615 31.04 -18.37 5.74
N SER A 616 32.31 -18.78 5.84
CA SER A 616 32.75 -20.18 5.95
C SER A 616 32.34 -20.89 7.26
N ASP A 617 31.83 -20.13 8.24
CA ASP A 617 31.39 -20.63 9.54
C ASP A 617 29.89 -20.98 9.53
N SER A 618 29.17 -20.62 8.45
CA SER A 618 27.77 -21.00 8.20
C SER A 618 27.61 -22.52 8.24
N GLY A 619 26.66 -23.00 9.04
CA GLY A 619 26.39 -24.42 9.24
C GLY A 619 27.43 -25.16 10.11
N LYS A 620 28.50 -24.49 10.55
CA LYS A 620 29.52 -25.06 11.45
C LYS A 620 29.38 -24.53 12.87
N LEU A 621 29.53 -23.22 13.05
CA LEU A 621 29.48 -22.55 14.36
C LEU A 621 28.13 -21.87 14.60
N CYS A 622 27.60 -21.25 13.54
CA CYS A 622 26.36 -20.51 13.54
C CYS A 622 25.62 -20.69 12.21
N GLY A 623 24.42 -20.14 12.10
CA GLY A 623 23.69 -20.12 10.85
C GLY A 623 24.22 -19.06 9.88
N PRO A 624 23.57 -18.95 8.71
CA PRO A 624 23.98 -18.00 7.67
C PRO A 624 23.85 -16.53 8.03
N LYS A 625 22.87 -16.14 8.85
CA LYS A 625 22.64 -14.72 9.11
C LYS A 625 23.82 -14.13 9.87
N ALA A 626 24.28 -14.80 10.91
CA ALA A 626 25.46 -14.43 11.66
C ALA A 626 26.73 -14.53 10.79
N ALA A 627 26.87 -15.63 10.03
CA ALA A 627 28.03 -15.87 9.17
C ALA A 627 28.23 -14.77 8.13
N ASN A 628 27.15 -14.45 7.40
CA ASN A 628 27.16 -13.46 6.33
C ASN A 628 27.27 -12.04 6.87
N LEU A 629 26.61 -11.71 8.00
CA LEU A 629 26.75 -10.39 8.62
C LEU A 629 28.15 -10.17 9.21
N GLY A 630 28.77 -11.21 9.79
CA GLY A 630 30.16 -11.16 10.26
C GLY A 630 31.14 -10.94 9.12
N GLN A 631 30.94 -11.64 8.00
CA GLN A 631 31.72 -11.41 6.79
C GLN A 631 31.57 -9.98 6.27
N LEU A 632 30.33 -9.45 6.28
CA LEU A 632 30.04 -8.08 5.88
C LEU A 632 30.67 -7.06 6.82
N LYS A 633 30.69 -7.31 8.14
CA LYS A 633 31.36 -6.48 9.14
C LYS A 633 32.87 -6.38 8.92
N GLN A 634 33.51 -7.46 8.46
CA GLN A 634 34.94 -7.43 8.11
C GLN A 634 35.22 -6.57 6.87
N MET A 635 34.28 -6.57 5.91
CA MET A 635 34.42 -5.81 4.66
C MET A 635 34.08 -4.34 4.82
N PHE A 636 33.05 -4.03 5.61
CA PHE A 636 32.52 -2.70 5.83
C PHE A 636 32.48 -2.39 7.34
N PRO A 637 33.65 -2.26 8.00
CA PRO A 637 33.76 -2.20 9.46
C PRO A 637 33.00 -1.01 10.06
N ASP A 638 32.89 0.10 9.33
CA ASP A 638 32.22 1.30 9.85
C ASP A 638 30.74 1.38 9.51
N GLN A 639 30.23 0.52 8.62
CA GLN A 639 28.85 0.56 8.12
C GLN A 639 27.99 -0.60 8.62
N VAL A 640 28.58 -1.62 9.25
CA VAL A 640 27.83 -2.72 9.89
C VAL A 640 27.90 -2.55 11.41
N VAL A 641 26.79 -2.79 12.09
CA VAL A 641 26.74 -2.76 13.57
C VAL A 641 27.69 -3.79 14.19
N GLU A 642 28.11 -3.56 15.43
CA GLU A 642 28.72 -4.61 16.23
C GLU A 642 27.69 -5.71 16.54
N GLY A 643 28.15 -6.90 16.93
CA GLY A 643 27.24 -7.97 17.26
C GLY A 643 27.88 -9.08 18.07
N LEU A 644 27.02 -9.90 18.66
CA LEU A 644 27.38 -11.12 19.39
C LEU A 644 26.67 -12.31 18.75
N VAL A 645 27.35 -13.44 18.72
CA VAL A 645 26.81 -14.69 18.20
C VAL A 645 26.84 -15.73 19.30
N ILE A 646 25.67 -16.28 19.63
CA ILE A 646 25.51 -17.46 20.49
C ILE A 646 25.60 -18.69 19.58
N PRO A 647 26.72 -19.44 19.58
CA PRO A 647 26.93 -20.56 18.66
C PRO A 647 26.10 -21.80 19.01
N PHE A 648 26.05 -22.75 18.08
CA PHE A 648 25.33 -24.02 18.25
C PHE A 648 25.79 -24.82 19.49
N GLY A 649 27.06 -24.72 19.87
CA GLY A 649 27.60 -25.41 21.03
C GLY A 649 27.00 -24.96 22.36
N ILE A 650 26.65 -23.68 22.52
CA ILE A 650 25.97 -23.17 23.73
C ILE A 650 24.55 -23.74 23.80
N PHE A 651 23.82 -23.75 22.69
CA PHE A 651 22.50 -24.38 22.66
C PHE A 651 22.57 -25.87 23.02
N ARG A 652 23.53 -26.60 22.43
CA ARG A 652 23.75 -28.02 22.72
C ARG A 652 24.06 -28.26 24.19
N SER A 653 24.96 -27.48 24.79
CA SER A 653 25.34 -27.64 26.20
C SER A 653 24.16 -27.41 27.15
N HIS A 654 23.24 -26.52 26.78
CA HIS A 654 22.02 -26.32 27.55
C HIS A 654 21.06 -27.51 27.40
N LEU A 655 20.92 -28.09 26.21
CA LEU A 655 20.08 -29.29 26.03
C LEU A 655 20.65 -30.56 26.67
N ASP A 656 21.93 -30.58 27.05
CA ASP A 656 22.52 -31.68 27.84
C ASP A 656 22.09 -31.66 29.31
N GLN A 657 21.45 -30.59 29.78
CA GLN A 657 20.91 -30.51 31.13
C GLN A 657 19.75 -31.52 31.33
N PRO A 658 19.51 -31.99 32.57
CA PRO A 658 18.34 -32.82 32.86
C PRO A 658 17.05 -32.05 32.61
N MET A 659 16.08 -32.69 31.93
CA MET A 659 14.79 -32.09 31.65
C MET A 659 13.85 -32.23 32.87
N PRO A 660 13.26 -31.13 33.39
CA PRO A 660 12.37 -31.21 34.55
C PRO A 660 11.21 -32.19 34.35
N GLY A 661 11.00 -33.07 35.33
CA GLY A 661 9.94 -34.08 35.32
C GLY A 661 10.21 -35.27 34.39
N ARG A 662 11.44 -35.41 33.86
CA ARG A 662 11.88 -36.54 33.03
C ARG A 662 13.23 -37.06 33.55
N ASP A 663 13.48 -38.36 33.39
CA ASP A 663 14.75 -39.02 33.78
C ASP A 663 15.83 -38.95 32.69
N VAL A 664 15.71 -38.00 31.76
CA VAL A 664 16.59 -37.86 30.59
C VAL A 664 16.95 -36.39 30.39
N SER A 665 18.02 -36.13 29.64
CA SER A 665 18.33 -34.76 29.19
C SER A 665 17.29 -34.25 28.19
N TYR A 666 17.24 -32.93 27.97
CA TYR A 666 16.39 -32.37 26.91
C TYR A 666 16.73 -32.95 25.53
N TRP A 667 18.02 -33.18 25.27
CA TRP A 667 18.50 -33.75 24.01
C TRP A 667 18.10 -35.21 23.84
N ASP A 668 18.23 -36.01 24.89
CA ASP A 668 17.83 -37.42 24.87
C ASP A 668 16.32 -37.56 24.74
N PHE A 669 15.55 -36.65 25.34
CA PHE A 669 14.11 -36.54 25.14
C PHE A 669 13.78 -36.27 23.67
N LEU A 670 14.36 -35.23 23.07
CA LEU A 670 14.16 -34.89 21.65
C LEU A 670 14.44 -36.08 20.71
N ASN A 671 15.62 -36.70 20.85
CA ASN A 671 15.98 -37.85 20.02
C ASN A 671 15.10 -39.09 20.32
N GLY A 672 14.71 -39.27 21.59
CA GLY A 672 13.79 -40.32 22.00
C GLY A 672 12.43 -40.20 21.34
N VAL A 673 11.90 -38.99 21.21
CA VAL A 673 10.63 -38.69 20.53
C VAL A 673 10.69 -39.10 19.05
N PHE A 674 11.76 -38.74 18.34
CA PHE A 674 11.91 -39.13 16.93
C PHE A 674 12.11 -40.64 16.74
N ARG A 675 12.87 -41.31 17.63
CA ARG A 675 12.98 -42.78 17.63
C ARG A 675 11.64 -43.47 17.86
N GLN A 676 10.83 -42.97 18.80
CA GLN A 676 9.49 -43.50 19.06
C GLN A 676 8.55 -43.28 17.86
N ALA A 677 8.63 -42.13 17.21
CA ALA A 677 7.87 -41.85 16.00
C ALA A 677 8.23 -42.79 14.84
N ALA A 678 9.53 -43.08 14.65
CA ALA A 678 9.99 -44.06 13.67
C ALA A 678 9.44 -45.47 13.98
N ALA A 679 9.55 -45.91 15.23
CA ALA A 679 9.02 -47.21 15.67
C ALA A 679 7.50 -47.33 15.48
N ARG A 680 6.74 -46.25 15.74
CA ARG A 680 5.28 -46.21 15.48
C ARG A 680 4.96 -46.35 13.99
N ARG A 681 5.74 -45.69 13.12
CA ARG A 681 5.60 -45.80 11.67
C ARG A 681 5.89 -47.23 11.19
N GLU A 682 6.94 -47.85 11.71
CA GLU A 682 7.28 -49.26 11.42
C GLU A 682 6.20 -50.23 11.94
N ALA A 683 5.55 -49.91 13.05
CA ALA A 683 4.43 -50.67 13.60
C ALA A 683 3.08 -50.45 12.86
N GLY A 684 3.06 -49.68 11.77
CA GLY A 684 1.88 -49.49 10.92
C GLY A 684 0.92 -48.38 11.37
N ALA A 685 1.35 -47.47 12.26
CA ALA A 685 0.55 -46.28 12.58
C ALA A 685 0.38 -45.38 11.35
N THR A 686 -0.77 -44.70 11.24
CA THR A 686 -1.00 -43.73 10.15
C THR A 686 -0.08 -42.51 10.31
N ASP A 687 0.21 -41.83 9.21
CA ASP A 687 1.05 -40.63 9.26
C ASP A 687 0.42 -39.53 10.13
N GLU A 688 -0.92 -39.40 10.15
CA GLU A 688 -1.62 -38.45 11.03
C GLU A 688 -1.42 -38.78 12.52
N ALA A 689 -1.41 -40.06 12.89
CA ALA A 689 -1.20 -40.48 14.26
C ALA A 689 0.26 -40.24 14.72
N VAL A 690 1.23 -40.46 13.81
CA VAL A 690 2.65 -40.18 14.06
C VAL A 690 2.90 -38.68 14.16
N GLU A 691 2.30 -37.89 13.29
CA GLU A 691 2.37 -36.42 13.30
C GLU A 691 1.77 -35.84 14.59
N SER A 692 0.57 -36.28 14.97
CA SER A 692 -0.09 -35.83 16.20
C SER A 692 0.76 -36.11 17.45
N PHE A 693 1.36 -37.30 17.54
CA PHE A 693 2.31 -37.64 18.61
C PHE A 693 3.53 -36.71 18.62
N LEU A 694 4.15 -36.47 17.45
CA LEU A 694 5.31 -35.59 17.35
C LEU A 694 4.98 -34.16 17.76
N LEU A 695 3.85 -33.61 17.31
CA LEU A 695 3.43 -32.25 17.67
C LEU A 695 3.22 -32.10 19.18
N GLN A 696 2.60 -33.09 19.83
CA GLN A 696 2.38 -33.07 21.28
C GLN A 696 3.69 -33.13 22.09
N GLU A 697 4.62 -34.01 21.71
CA GLU A 697 5.89 -34.14 22.43
C GLU A 697 6.83 -32.94 22.14
N LEU A 698 6.81 -32.40 20.91
CA LEU A 698 7.55 -31.18 20.58
C LEU A 698 6.98 -29.95 21.31
N GLU A 699 5.67 -29.88 21.52
CA GLU A 699 5.08 -28.85 22.39
C GLU A 699 5.58 -28.98 23.83
N THR A 700 5.65 -30.21 24.35
CA THR A 700 6.18 -30.47 25.70
C THR A 700 7.65 -30.01 25.81
N LEU A 701 8.47 -30.37 24.82
CA LEU A 701 9.86 -29.92 24.76
C LEU A 701 9.97 -28.40 24.69
N ARG A 702 9.17 -27.75 23.83
CA ARG A 702 9.15 -26.30 23.64
C ARG A 702 8.84 -25.56 24.94
N LEU A 703 7.82 -26.01 25.69
CA LEU A 703 7.46 -25.42 26.98
C LEU A 703 8.57 -25.62 28.02
N ALA A 704 9.26 -26.76 27.98
CA ALA A 704 10.38 -27.02 28.88
C ALA A 704 11.62 -26.16 28.53
N ILE A 705 11.93 -25.96 27.25
CA ILE A 705 13.04 -25.09 26.78
C ILE A 705 12.80 -23.64 27.22
N LYS A 706 11.55 -23.15 27.14
CA LYS A 706 11.21 -21.79 27.62
C LYS A 706 11.52 -21.56 29.10
N ASN A 707 11.52 -22.64 29.88
CA ASN A 707 11.81 -22.64 31.32
C ASN A 707 13.21 -23.19 31.65
N ILE A 708 14.06 -23.43 30.65
CA ILE A 708 15.39 -24.00 30.88
C ILE A 708 16.22 -23.03 31.75
N PRO A 709 16.90 -23.53 32.79
CA PRO A 709 17.87 -22.71 33.52
C PRO A 709 19.05 -22.41 32.59
N LEU A 710 19.40 -21.13 32.49
CA LEU A 710 20.62 -20.70 31.80
C LEU A 710 21.82 -20.93 32.72
N GLN A 711 22.90 -21.44 32.16
CA GLN A 711 24.13 -21.69 32.91
C GLN A 711 24.68 -20.37 33.50
N PRO A 712 25.04 -20.30 34.80
CA PRO A 712 25.53 -19.06 35.42
C PRO A 712 26.73 -18.44 34.71
N GLU A 713 27.67 -19.27 34.25
CA GLU A 713 28.84 -18.89 33.49
C GLU A 713 28.46 -18.22 32.16
N PHE A 714 27.45 -18.75 31.45
CA PHE A 714 26.93 -18.15 30.22
C PHE A 714 26.25 -16.80 30.47
N VAL A 715 25.50 -16.66 31.58
CA VAL A 715 24.87 -15.37 31.93
C VAL A 715 25.92 -14.31 32.29
N ALA A 716 26.97 -14.69 33.02
CA ALA A 716 28.08 -13.79 33.33
C ALA A 716 28.86 -13.38 32.07
N GLU A 717 29.13 -14.33 31.18
CA GLU A 717 29.76 -14.07 29.87
C GLU A 717 28.91 -13.12 29.02
N MET A 718 27.60 -13.35 28.92
CA MET A 718 26.67 -12.46 28.23
C MET A 718 26.76 -11.01 28.75
N GLN A 719 26.76 -10.82 30.07
CA GLN A 719 26.86 -9.49 30.68
C GLN A 719 28.19 -8.80 30.34
N GLN A 720 29.29 -9.56 30.34
CA GLN A 720 30.62 -9.05 30.02
C GLN A 720 30.74 -8.71 28.53
N CYS A 721 30.28 -9.59 27.63
CA CYS A 721 30.29 -9.36 26.18
C CYS A 721 29.46 -8.12 25.77
N PHE A 722 28.34 -7.84 26.44
CA PHE A 722 27.60 -6.60 26.20
C PHE A 722 28.45 -5.36 26.51
N MET A 723 29.20 -5.41 27.61
CA MET A 723 30.09 -4.32 28.00
C MET A 723 31.24 -4.15 26.99
N ASP A 724 31.88 -5.25 26.60
CA ASP A 724 33.06 -5.22 25.73
C ASP A 724 32.72 -4.87 24.28
N THR A 725 31.64 -5.41 23.72
CA THR A 725 31.27 -5.24 22.31
C THR A 725 30.35 -4.03 22.08
N PHE A 726 29.40 -3.75 22.98
CA PHE A 726 28.45 -2.64 22.79
C PHE A 726 28.79 -1.40 23.62
N GLY A 727 29.81 -1.46 24.49
CA GLY A 727 30.22 -0.33 25.32
C GLY A 727 29.20 0.07 26.38
N LYS A 728 28.21 -0.78 26.67
CA LYS A 728 27.18 -0.56 27.69
C LYS A 728 26.73 -1.87 28.33
N LYS A 729 26.19 -1.80 29.54
CA LYS A 729 25.64 -2.96 30.25
C LYS A 729 24.42 -3.55 29.54
N MET A 730 24.26 -4.88 29.62
CA MET A 730 23.00 -5.55 29.28
C MET A 730 21.85 -4.92 30.07
N GLY A 731 20.74 -4.59 29.41
CA GLY A 731 19.68 -3.77 30.01
C GLY A 731 19.69 -2.28 29.59
N ALA A 732 20.76 -1.79 28.96
CA ALA A 732 20.93 -0.38 28.59
C ALA A 732 21.12 -0.15 27.07
N VAL A 733 21.09 -1.21 26.27
CA VAL A 733 21.18 -1.18 24.81
C VAL A 733 19.99 -1.92 24.24
N PRO A 734 19.16 -1.29 23.39
CA PRO A 734 18.19 -2.01 22.62
C PRO A 734 18.88 -2.94 21.61
N VAL A 735 18.47 -4.21 21.60
CA VAL A 735 19.02 -5.23 20.72
C VAL A 735 17.94 -6.00 19.97
N PHE A 736 18.30 -6.51 18.80
CA PHE A 736 17.56 -7.56 18.10
C PHE A 736 18.13 -8.92 18.49
N LEU A 737 17.26 -9.90 18.75
CA LEU A 737 17.65 -11.31 18.88
C LEU A 737 17.10 -12.03 17.66
N ARG A 738 17.98 -12.38 16.72
CA ARG A 738 17.61 -13.04 15.46
C ARG A 738 17.94 -14.52 15.56
N SER A 739 16.93 -15.37 15.37
CA SER A 739 17.15 -16.81 15.18
C SER A 739 17.92 -17.07 13.90
N ASP A 740 18.90 -17.96 13.98
CA ASP A 740 19.78 -18.31 12.88
C ASP A 740 20.16 -19.79 12.94
N THR A 741 19.59 -20.62 12.06
CA THR A 741 19.69 -22.09 12.14
C THR A 741 20.66 -22.68 11.12
N ASN A 742 21.23 -23.84 11.43
CA ASN A 742 22.15 -24.60 10.57
C ASN A 742 21.57 -25.10 9.23
N MET A 743 20.26 -24.92 8.99
CA MET A 743 19.58 -25.40 7.78
C MET A 743 19.21 -24.28 6.80
N GLU A 744 19.34 -23.01 7.19
CA GLU A 744 18.80 -21.89 6.42
C GLU A 744 19.46 -21.69 5.04
N ASP A 745 20.64 -22.26 4.83
CA ASP A 745 21.41 -22.23 3.57
C ASP A 745 21.29 -23.50 2.71
N LEU A 746 20.49 -24.49 3.11
CA LEU A 746 20.42 -25.73 2.35
C LEU A 746 19.79 -25.49 0.97
N LYS A 747 20.40 -26.08 -0.07
CA LYS A 747 19.94 -25.97 -1.46
C LYS A 747 18.48 -26.43 -1.55
N GLU A 748 17.61 -25.60 -2.12
CA GLU A 748 16.15 -25.81 -2.22
C GLU A 748 15.34 -25.64 -0.89
N PHE A 749 15.96 -25.14 0.18
CA PHE A 749 15.30 -24.79 1.44
C PHE A 749 15.33 -23.28 1.69
N THR A 750 14.18 -22.66 1.99
CA THR A 750 14.11 -21.27 2.47
C THR A 750 13.44 -21.21 3.84
N GLY A 751 14.12 -20.60 4.81
CA GLY A 751 13.66 -20.47 6.20
C GLY A 751 12.96 -19.15 6.52
N ALA A 752 12.65 -18.33 5.52
CA ALA A 752 12.08 -17.00 5.71
C ALA A 752 10.75 -17.09 6.50
N GLY A 753 10.63 -16.30 7.57
CA GLY A 753 9.43 -16.26 8.41
C GLY A 753 9.15 -17.51 9.26
N LEU A 754 10.05 -18.49 9.34
CA LEU A 754 9.82 -19.72 10.12
C LEU A 754 10.24 -19.64 11.58
N ASN A 755 11.27 -18.85 11.90
CA ASN A 755 11.87 -18.80 13.24
C ASN A 755 11.73 -17.41 13.88
N LEU A 756 11.75 -17.36 15.22
CA LEU A 756 11.45 -16.15 16.00
C LEU A 756 12.54 -15.08 15.82
N THR A 757 12.12 -13.84 15.65
CA THR A 757 12.97 -12.64 15.82
C THR A 757 12.32 -11.74 16.85
N LEU A 758 13.10 -11.31 17.84
CA LEU A 758 12.66 -10.32 18.83
C LEU A 758 13.24 -8.96 18.47
N PHE A 759 12.36 -7.97 18.41
CA PHE A 759 12.68 -6.62 17.93
C PHE A 759 12.90 -5.67 19.10
N ASN A 760 14.01 -4.92 19.05
CA ASN A 760 14.27 -3.77 19.92
C ASN A 760 14.06 -4.07 21.42
N VAL A 761 14.64 -5.15 21.93
CA VAL A 761 14.54 -5.57 23.33
C VAL A 761 15.64 -4.88 24.14
N VAL A 762 15.28 -4.21 25.24
CA VAL A 762 16.24 -3.50 26.11
C VAL A 762 16.48 -4.24 27.42
N ASP A 763 15.40 -4.60 28.11
CA ASP A 763 15.43 -5.18 29.45
C ASP A 763 16.24 -6.50 29.49
N ALA A 764 17.14 -6.61 30.48
CA ALA A 764 18.07 -7.72 30.59
C ALA A 764 17.37 -9.08 30.79
N GLU A 765 16.30 -9.11 31.61
CA GLU A 765 15.55 -10.35 31.84
C GLU A 765 14.79 -10.76 30.57
N LYS A 766 14.23 -9.80 29.83
CA LYS A 766 13.60 -10.06 28.53
C LYS A 766 14.60 -10.56 27.48
N ILE A 767 15.85 -10.09 27.48
CA ILE A 767 16.90 -10.60 26.59
C ILE A 767 17.18 -12.08 26.92
N LEU A 768 17.38 -12.40 28.20
CA LEU A 768 17.64 -13.79 28.64
C LEU A 768 16.44 -14.71 28.37
N GLN A 769 15.22 -14.25 28.59
CA GLN A 769 14.02 -15.00 28.24
C GLN A 769 13.89 -15.17 26.72
N GLY A 770 14.23 -14.12 25.97
CA GLY A 770 14.22 -14.13 24.52
C GLY A 770 15.16 -15.16 23.89
N ILE A 771 16.32 -15.40 24.50
CA ILE A 771 17.24 -16.48 24.10
C ILE A 771 16.53 -17.84 24.17
N LYS A 772 15.83 -18.10 25.28
CA LYS A 772 15.07 -19.36 25.46
C LYS A 772 13.92 -19.47 24.47
N ASP A 773 13.21 -18.36 24.22
CA ASP A 773 12.12 -18.33 23.24
C ASP A 773 12.62 -18.60 21.82
N VAL A 774 13.78 -18.05 21.44
CA VAL A 774 14.42 -18.32 20.15
C VAL A 774 14.82 -19.79 20.04
N TRP A 775 15.47 -20.37 21.06
CA TRP A 775 15.82 -21.79 21.10
C TRP A 775 14.59 -22.72 21.04
N ALA A 776 13.45 -22.28 21.55
CA ALA A 776 12.20 -23.03 21.49
C ALA A 776 11.49 -22.91 20.12
N SER A 777 11.80 -21.88 19.33
CA SER A 777 11.05 -21.52 18.11
C SER A 777 11.08 -22.57 16.98
N PRO A 778 12.17 -23.33 16.75
CA PRO A 778 12.18 -24.38 15.72
C PRO A 778 11.15 -25.48 16.01
N TYR A 779 10.79 -25.72 17.27
CA TYR A 779 9.88 -26.79 17.69
C TYR A 779 8.39 -26.40 17.68
N THR A 780 8.05 -25.28 17.04
CA THR A 780 6.65 -24.92 16.76
C THR A 780 6.05 -25.82 15.68
N GLU A 781 4.73 -26.00 15.69
CA GLU A 781 4.02 -26.79 14.67
C GLU A 781 4.37 -26.33 13.25
N ARG A 782 4.31 -25.02 12.99
CA ARG A 782 4.63 -24.43 11.68
C ARG A 782 6.05 -24.78 11.23
N SER A 783 7.04 -24.55 12.08
CA SER A 783 8.45 -24.81 11.74
C SER A 783 8.73 -26.31 11.59
N TYR A 784 8.12 -27.16 12.43
CA TYR A 784 8.24 -28.62 12.32
C TYR A 784 7.64 -29.18 11.03
N LYS A 785 6.36 -28.85 10.72
CA LYS A 785 5.69 -29.34 9.51
C LYS A 785 6.42 -28.95 8.25
N TRP A 786 6.99 -27.74 8.24
CA TRP A 786 7.82 -27.30 7.15
C TRP A 786 9.07 -28.17 7.01
N ARG A 787 9.82 -28.37 8.10
CA ARG A 787 11.04 -29.19 8.10
C ARG A 787 10.79 -30.64 7.68
N GLN A 788 9.75 -31.29 8.19
CA GLN A 788 9.46 -32.70 7.90
C GLN A 788 9.18 -32.95 6.41
N ARG A 789 8.71 -31.93 5.68
CA ARG A 789 8.46 -32.03 4.24
C ARG A 789 9.76 -32.11 3.42
N TYR A 790 10.82 -31.46 3.88
CA TYR A 790 12.05 -31.25 3.11
C TYR A 790 13.28 -31.99 3.68
N LEU A 791 13.31 -32.29 4.98
CA LEU A 791 14.46 -32.89 5.65
C LEU A 791 14.27 -34.39 5.91
N LEU A 792 15.33 -35.15 5.69
CA LEU A 792 15.41 -36.57 6.06
C LEU A 792 15.71 -36.79 7.55
N ASN A 793 16.34 -35.81 8.20
CA ASN A 793 16.78 -35.84 9.59
C ASN A 793 16.34 -34.57 10.37
N PRO A 794 15.02 -34.34 10.51
CA PRO A 794 14.45 -33.12 11.08
C PRO A 794 14.78 -32.90 12.57
N GLU A 795 15.40 -33.86 13.25
CA GLU A 795 15.91 -33.77 14.62
C GLU A 795 17.22 -32.96 14.73
N ASN A 796 18.04 -32.89 13.67
CA ASN A 796 19.38 -32.29 13.70
C ASN A 796 19.38 -30.78 13.44
N VAL A 797 18.63 -30.06 14.27
CA VAL A 797 18.38 -28.63 14.11
C VAL A 797 18.97 -27.86 15.27
N PHE A 798 19.93 -27.01 14.94
CA PHE A 798 20.69 -26.24 15.90
C PHE A 798 20.44 -24.75 15.62
N PRO A 799 19.73 -24.05 16.52
CA PRO A 799 19.64 -22.60 16.49
C PRO A 799 20.88 -21.97 17.13
N SER A 800 21.54 -21.11 16.37
CA SER A 800 22.39 -20.03 16.89
C SER A 800 21.54 -18.77 17.03
N ILE A 801 22.06 -17.77 17.75
CA ILE A 801 21.38 -16.49 17.92
C ILE A 801 22.35 -15.36 17.59
N LEU A 802 21.94 -14.50 16.65
CA LEU A 802 22.62 -13.26 16.36
C LEU A 802 22.00 -12.13 17.18
N ILE A 803 22.81 -11.48 18.01
CA ILE A 803 22.42 -10.33 18.83
C ILE A 803 23.12 -9.09 18.30
N ILE A 804 22.34 -8.12 17.84
CA ILE A 804 22.85 -6.85 17.28
C ILE A 804 22.12 -5.66 17.90
N PRO A 805 22.79 -4.51 18.10
CA PRO A 805 22.14 -3.31 18.59
C PRO A 805 21.13 -2.80 17.54
N SER A 806 20.04 -2.24 18.03
CA SER A 806 19.02 -1.64 17.17
C SER A 806 19.53 -0.32 16.58
N VAL A 807 19.32 -0.14 15.27
CA VAL A 807 19.59 1.11 14.56
C VAL A 807 18.25 1.75 14.20
N ASP A 808 17.86 2.80 14.93
CA ASP A 808 16.71 3.63 14.59
C ASP A 808 17.04 4.50 13.37
N VAL A 809 16.96 3.89 12.19
CA VAL A 809 17.17 4.55 10.90
C VAL A 809 15.97 5.43 10.55
N GLU A 810 16.26 6.57 9.93
CA GLU A 810 15.25 7.51 9.44
C GLU A 810 14.55 6.96 8.20
N TYR A 811 15.29 6.21 7.37
CA TYR A 811 14.79 5.50 6.19
C TYR A 811 15.64 4.26 5.92
N SER A 812 14.98 3.20 5.45
CA SER A 812 15.59 1.93 5.10
C SER A 812 15.09 1.42 3.75
N GLY A 813 15.92 0.64 3.08
CA GLY A 813 15.72 0.31 1.69
C GLY A 813 16.58 -0.82 1.19
N VAL A 814 16.39 -1.09 -0.09
CA VAL A 814 17.14 -2.08 -0.85
C VAL A 814 17.84 -1.36 -2.01
N MET A 815 19.08 -1.76 -2.27
CA MET A 815 19.87 -1.34 -3.43
C MET A 815 20.32 -2.57 -4.21
N ILE A 816 20.02 -2.57 -5.50
CA ILE A 816 20.51 -3.57 -6.45
C ILE A 816 21.55 -2.90 -7.33
N THR A 817 22.75 -3.47 -7.41
CA THR A 817 23.87 -2.93 -8.19
C THR A 817 23.72 -3.21 -9.70
N LYS A 818 22.50 -3.10 -10.22
CA LYS A 818 22.11 -3.24 -11.64
C LYS A 818 20.81 -2.49 -11.89
N GLY A 819 20.60 -2.02 -13.12
CA GLY A 819 19.31 -1.55 -13.62
C GLY A 819 18.33 -2.70 -13.83
N VAL A 820 17.40 -2.90 -12.89
CA VAL A 820 16.43 -4.02 -12.90
C VAL A 820 15.41 -3.88 -14.03
N THR A 821 15.09 -2.64 -14.39
CA THR A 821 14.12 -2.28 -15.44
C THR A 821 14.76 -2.11 -16.81
N THR A 822 15.98 -1.55 -16.87
CA THR A 822 16.70 -1.30 -18.13
C THR A 822 17.58 -2.48 -18.57
N GLY A 823 17.99 -3.33 -17.63
CA GLY A 823 19.01 -4.36 -17.84
C GLY A 823 20.45 -3.83 -17.82
N GLY A 824 20.67 -2.54 -17.60
CA GLY A 824 22.01 -1.93 -17.58
C GLY A 824 22.85 -2.40 -16.39
N ASP A 825 23.98 -3.06 -16.66
CA ASP A 825 24.84 -3.65 -15.62
C ASP A 825 25.50 -2.60 -14.70
N ASP A 826 25.74 -1.39 -15.23
CA ASP A 826 26.36 -0.29 -14.48
C ASP A 826 25.35 0.59 -13.74
N ASP A 827 24.06 0.53 -14.10
CA ASP A 827 23.00 1.26 -13.43
C ASP A 827 22.75 0.71 -12.01
N VAL A 828 22.08 1.47 -11.16
CA VAL A 828 21.73 1.04 -9.80
C VAL A 828 20.24 1.25 -9.56
N THR A 829 19.54 0.19 -9.15
CA THR A 829 18.13 0.29 -8.76
C THR A 829 18.04 0.41 -7.25
N ILE A 830 17.30 1.38 -6.74
CA ILE A 830 17.10 1.55 -5.30
C ILE A 830 15.62 1.69 -4.98
N ALA A 831 15.21 1.24 -3.79
CA ALA A 831 13.90 1.56 -3.22
C ALA A 831 14.00 1.76 -1.71
N PHE A 832 13.47 2.88 -1.21
CA PHE A 832 13.54 3.28 0.19
C PHE A 832 12.17 3.67 0.75
N SER A 833 11.94 3.34 2.01
CA SER A 833 10.78 3.77 2.79
C SER A 833 11.25 4.38 4.11
N ARG A 834 10.37 5.14 4.77
CA ARG A 834 10.68 5.76 6.08
C ARG A 834 10.80 4.68 7.16
N GLY A 835 11.61 4.97 8.17
CA GLY A 835 11.78 4.11 9.35
C GLY A 835 12.45 2.77 9.07
N ALA A 836 12.36 1.87 10.05
CA ALA A 836 12.96 0.54 10.01
C ALA A 836 12.05 -0.48 9.29
N GLY A 837 12.66 -1.31 8.44
CA GLY A 837 12.01 -2.44 7.74
C GLY A 837 11.14 -2.06 6.54
N GLY A 838 11.10 -0.78 6.16
CA GLY A 838 10.01 -0.27 5.34
C GLY A 838 9.92 -0.86 3.92
N ALA A 839 10.98 -0.76 3.09
CA ALA A 839 10.88 -1.16 1.68
C ALA A 839 10.83 -2.69 1.47
N VAL A 840 11.33 -3.47 2.42
CA VAL A 840 11.54 -4.92 2.29
C VAL A 840 10.22 -5.70 2.35
N ASP A 841 9.27 -5.23 3.18
CA ASP A 841 7.98 -5.88 3.46
C ASP A 841 6.87 -5.54 2.44
N GLY A 842 7.22 -5.07 1.24
CA GLY A 842 6.26 -4.75 0.18
C GLY A 842 5.47 -3.45 0.37
N GLN A 843 5.95 -2.57 1.26
CA GLN A 843 5.45 -1.20 1.38
C GLN A 843 5.70 -0.39 0.10
N ALA A 844 4.88 0.63 -0.14
CA ALA A 844 5.09 1.53 -1.27
C ALA A 844 6.33 2.42 -1.02
N ALA A 845 7.43 2.12 -1.71
CA ALA A 845 8.74 2.73 -1.50
C ALA A 845 9.11 3.77 -2.58
N GLU A 846 9.87 4.79 -2.18
CA GLU A 846 10.52 5.74 -3.07
C GLU A 846 11.63 5.03 -3.85
N SER A 847 11.43 4.89 -5.16
CA SER A 847 12.25 4.05 -6.01
C SER A 847 12.91 4.86 -7.12
N TYR A 848 14.21 4.65 -7.31
CA TYR A 848 14.99 5.30 -8.36
C TYR A 848 15.76 4.28 -9.20
N LEU A 849 15.94 4.64 -10.47
CA LEU A 849 17.02 4.12 -11.30
C LEU A 849 18.12 5.18 -11.39
N LEU A 850 19.32 4.82 -10.94
CA LEU A 850 20.50 5.66 -10.98
C LEU A 850 21.34 5.25 -12.19
N HIS A 851 21.20 5.98 -13.29
CA HIS A 851 21.91 5.71 -14.55
C HIS A 851 23.40 5.94 -14.41
N SER A 852 24.22 5.12 -15.07
CA SER A 852 25.69 5.25 -15.06
C SER A 852 26.23 6.62 -15.49
N ASP A 853 25.48 7.37 -16.30
CA ASP A 853 25.80 8.73 -16.75
C ASP A 853 25.57 9.83 -15.69
N GLY A 854 25.02 9.47 -14.53
CA GLY A 854 24.72 10.38 -13.43
C GLY A 854 23.26 10.83 -13.37
N GLU A 855 22.42 10.49 -14.35
CA GLU A 855 20.98 10.75 -14.30
C GLU A 855 20.31 9.94 -13.17
N ASN A 856 19.42 10.57 -12.41
CA ASN A 856 18.63 9.90 -11.37
C ASN A 856 17.15 9.97 -11.77
N GLN A 857 16.61 8.84 -12.20
CA GLN A 857 15.24 8.73 -12.66
C GLN A 857 14.34 8.24 -11.53
N LEU A 858 13.36 9.06 -11.11
CA LEU A 858 12.34 8.65 -10.16
C LEU A 858 11.37 7.67 -10.85
N LEU A 859 11.27 6.46 -10.31
CA LEU A 859 10.35 5.43 -10.80
C LEU A 859 9.01 5.50 -10.07
N ALA A 860 9.05 5.59 -8.74
CA ALA A 860 7.88 5.67 -7.89
C ALA A 860 8.17 6.48 -6.62
N PRO A 861 7.28 7.37 -6.15
CA PRO A 861 7.39 7.97 -4.82
C PRO A 861 6.92 7.00 -3.74
N ALA A 862 7.36 7.23 -2.50
CA ALA A 862 6.79 6.52 -1.36
C ALA A 862 5.34 6.94 -1.12
N ARG A 863 4.47 5.95 -0.94
CA ARG A 863 3.03 6.13 -0.67
C ARG A 863 2.58 5.28 0.51
N GLU A 864 3.50 4.95 1.40
CA GLU A 864 3.22 4.22 2.63
C GLU A 864 2.83 5.22 3.74
N PRO A 865 1.60 5.15 4.28
CA PRO A 865 1.11 6.11 5.28
C PRO A 865 1.73 5.93 6.68
N PHE A 866 2.29 4.77 6.98
CA PHE A 866 2.84 4.45 8.29
C PHE A 866 4.25 3.90 8.22
N PHE A 867 5.08 4.22 9.21
CA PHE A 867 6.41 3.64 9.35
C PHE A 867 6.76 3.34 10.80
N ASN A 868 7.73 2.46 11.00
CA ASN A 868 8.16 2.03 12.34
C ASN A 868 9.44 2.76 12.75
N ARG A 869 9.46 3.22 14.00
CA ARG A 869 10.64 3.71 14.72
C ARG A 869 11.02 2.78 15.85
N LEU A 870 12.30 2.76 16.17
CA LEU A 870 12.91 1.91 17.20
C LEU A 870 13.35 2.79 18.38
N PRO A 871 12.46 3.09 19.34
CA PRO A 871 12.81 3.95 20.47
C PRO A 871 13.87 3.30 21.38
N ASP A 872 14.71 4.13 21.99
CA ASP A 872 15.74 3.66 22.95
C ASP A 872 15.16 2.94 24.17
N SER A 873 13.87 3.15 24.49
CA SER A 873 13.13 2.46 25.55
C SER A 873 12.75 1.02 25.20
N GLY A 874 12.97 0.59 23.96
CA GLY A 874 12.59 -0.73 23.45
C GLY A 874 11.20 -0.78 22.82
N GLY A 875 10.92 -1.87 22.10
CA GLY A 875 9.69 -2.09 21.33
C GLY A 875 9.67 -1.34 19.99
N THR A 876 8.52 -1.26 19.34
CA THR A 876 8.36 -0.49 18.09
C THR A 876 7.32 0.60 18.28
N ARG A 877 7.53 1.77 17.66
CA ARG A 877 6.54 2.85 17.61
C ARG A 877 6.15 3.09 16.17
N ARG A 878 4.84 3.06 15.88
CA ARG A 878 4.30 3.42 14.57
C ARG A 878 4.12 4.93 14.48
N GLU A 879 4.58 5.54 13.39
CA GLU A 879 4.42 6.95 13.07
C GLU A 879 3.72 7.12 11.72
N VAL A 880 3.22 8.34 11.46
CA VAL A 880 2.51 8.72 10.25
C VAL A 880 3.45 9.44 9.30
N ALA A 881 3.44 9.05 8.02
CA ALA A 881 4.20 9.70 6.96
C ALA A 881 3.41 10.85 6.31
N THR A 882 4.17 11.82 5.81
CA THR A 882 3.71 12.85 4.87
C THR A 882 4.61 12.80 3.63
N PHE A 883 4.10 13.30 2.49
CA PHE A 883 4.68 13.04 1.16
C PHE A 883 5.28 14.27 0.47
N GLU A 884 5.23 15.43 1.12
CA GLU A 884 5.60 16.74 0.58
C GLU A 884 7.10 16.90 0.23
N ALA A 885 7.93 15.93 0.63
CA ALA A 885 9.37 15.92 0.39
C ALA A 885 9.87 14.50 0.07
N PRO A 886 10.96 14.37 -0.72
CA PRO A 886 11.60 13.09 -0.99
C PRO A 886 12.20 12.50 0.30
N ILE A 887 12.23 11.17 0.39
CA ILE A 887 12.92 10.43 1.44
C ILE A 887 14.43 10.56 1.25
N LEU A 888 14.92 10.42 0.01
CA LEU A 888 16.34 10.46 -0.29
C LEU A 888 16.78 11.84 -0.78
N SER A 889 17.77 12.40 -0.11
CA SER A 889 18.45 13.61 -0.58
C SER A 889 19.37 13.30 -1.77
N SER A 890 19.73 14.33 -2.56
CA SER A 890 20.73 14.18 -3.63
C SER A 890 22.08 13.66 -3.13
N SER A 891 22.47 14.01 -1.88
CA SER A 891 23.65 13.44 -1.24
C SER A 891 23.52 11.95 -0.94
N ASN A 892 22.32 11.48 -0.53
CA ASN A 892 22.09 10.06 -0.32
C ASN A 892 22.18 9.29 -1.64
N LEU A 893 21.58 9.80 -2.73
CA LEU A 893 21.66 9.18 -4.06
C LEU A 893 23.12 9.04 -4.53
N LYS A 894 23.94 10.07 -4.32
CA LYS A 894 25.38 10.02 -4.62
C LYS A 894 26.12 9.00 -3.76
N ALA A 895 25.81 8.93 -2.46
CA ALA A 895 26.42 7.97 -1.55
C ALA A 895 26.07 6.52 -1.94
N LEU A 896 24.82 6.26 -2.35
CA LEU A 896 24.36 4.95 -2.83
C LEU A 896 25.09 4.53 -4.12
N ARG A 897 25.31 5.46 -5.05
CA ARG A 897 26.11 5.20 -6.25
C ARG A 897 27.57 4.83 -5.91
N GLY A 898 28.16 5.54 -4.95
CA GLY A 898 29.50 5.24 -4.43
C GLY A 898 29.57 3.86 -3.77
N LEU A 899 28.59 3.56 -2.91
CA LEU A 899 28.47 2.26 -2.26
C LEU A 899 28.30 1.13 -3.28
N ALA A 900 27.48 1.30 -4.33
CA ALA A 900 27.30 0.28 -5.36
C ALA A 900 28.62 -0.04 -6.08
N ALA A 901 29.42 0.97 -6.40
CA ALA A 901 30.75 0.79 -6.98
C ALA A 901 31.71 0.07 -6.03
N GLU A 902 31.68 0.40 -4.73
CA GLU A 902 32.48 -0.27 -3.71
C GLU A 902 32.06 -1.74 -3.53
N VAL A 903 30.76 -2.00 -3.45
CA VAL A 903 30.15 -3.32 -3.37
C VAL A 903 30.57 -4.22 -4.54
N ARG A 904 30.47 -3.72 -5.78
CA ARG A 904 30.92 -4.44 -6.99
C ARG A 904 32.40 -4.80 -6.97
N LYS A 905 33.23 -4.01 -6.27
CA LYS A 905 34.67 -4.24 -6.16
C LYS A 905 35.02 -5.22 -5.03
N VAL A 906 34.38 -5.06 -3.86
CA VAL A 906 34.77 -5.76 -2.63
C VAL A 906 34.17 -7.16 -2.58
N LEU A 907 32.89 -7.33 -2.90
CA LEU A 907 32.20 -8.61 -2.71
C LEU A 907 32.73 -9.77 -3.57
N PRO A 908 33.14 -9.59 -4.83
CA PRO A 908 33.72 -10.71 -5.59
C PRO A 908 35.02 -11.25 -4.98
N THR A 909 35.69 -10.46 -4.12
CA THR A 909 36.91 -10.90 -3.41
C THR A 909 36.61 -11.61 -2.09
N ALA A 910 35.34 -11.69 -1.69
CA ALA A 910 34.89 -12.31 -0.46
C ALA A 910 35.01 -13.84 -0.49
N PRO A 911 35.54 -14.48 0.57
CA PRO A 911 35.43 -15.92 0.72
C PRO A 911 33.96 -16.36 0.72
N GLY A 912 33.60 -17.31 -0.16
CA GLY A 912 32.24 -17.85 -0.26
C GLY A 912 31.32 -17.15 -1.27
N ILE A 913 31.77 -16.08 -1.93
CA ILE A 913 31.05 -15.46 -3.05
C ILE A 913 31.65 -15.96 -4.38
N GLU A 914 30.86 -16.70 -5.14
CA GLU A 914 31.28 -17.33 -6.41
C GLU A 914 30.85 -16.53 -7.66
N THR A 915 30.49 -15.25 -7.50
CA THR A 915 29.98 -14.40 -8.59
C THR A 915 30.53 -12.99 -8.52
N ASP A 916 30.74 -12.39 -9.69
CA ASP A 916 31.17 -11.00 -9.84
C ASP A 916 30.02 -9.97 -9.63
N GLY A 917 28.82 -10.45 -9.30
CA GLY A 917 27.60 -9.67 -9.15
C GLY A 917 26.60 -9.91 -10.29
N PRO A 918 25.52 -9.10 -10.36
CA PRO A 918 25.15 -8.00 -9.46
C PRO A 918 24.79 -8.43 -8.03
N PHE A 919 24.67 -7.46 -7.13
CA PHE A 919 24.38 -7.69 -5.71
C PHE A 919 23.12 -6.96 -5.26
N ASP A 920 22.42 -7.56 -4.30
CA ASP A 920 21.27 -7.05 -3.58
C ASP A 920 21.69 -6.70 -2.14
N VAL A 921 21.47 -5.45 -1.75
CA VAL A 921 21.96 -4.85 -0.50
C VAL A 921 20.78 -4.27 0.26
N GLU A 922 20.54 -4.76 1.48
CA GLU A 922 19.61 -4.15 2.43
C GLU A 922 20.36 -3.18 3.34
N LEU A 923 19.86 -1.95 3.45
CA LEU A 923 20.55 -0.88 4.16
C LEU A 923 19.58 0.18 4.71
N GLY A 924 20.09 1.08 5.52
CA GLY A 924 19.35 2.26 5.97
C GLY A 924 20.25 3.44 6.29
N PHE A 925 19.64 4.60 6.48
CA PHE A 925 20.32 5.83 6.84
C PHE A 925 19.95 6.26 8.25
N LYS A 926 20.97 6.63 9.02
CA LYS A 926 20.81 7.34 10.29
C LYS A 926 21.80 8.49 10.30
N ASP A 927 21.31 9.72 10.46
CA ASP A 927 22.16 10.92 10.46
C ASP A 927 23.00 11.03 9.16
N ASN A 928 22.38 10.73 8.01
CA ASN A 928 23.02 10.60 6.69
C ASN A 928 24.14 9.54 6.57
N LYS A 929 24.40 8.73 7.60
CA LYS A 929 25.32 7.60 7.55
C LYS A 929 24.61 6.33 7.08
N ILE A 930 25.21 5.61 6.14
CA ILE A 930 24.74 4.30 5.67
C ILE A 930 25.05 3.23 6.70
N TRP A 931 24.04 2.40 6.99
CA TRP A 931 24.15 1.17 7.74
C TRP A 931 23.73 -0.01 6.88
N LEU A 932 24.60 -1.00 6.72
CA LEU A 932 24.31 -2.22 5.96
C LEU A 932 23.72 -3.29 6.89
N PHE A 933 22.62 -3.89 6.47
CA PHE A 933 21.91 -4.92 7.23
C PHE A 933 22.09 -6.32 6.62
N GLN A 934 22.16 -6.39 5.29
CA GLN A 934 22.36 -7.64 4.57
C GLN A 934 22.90 -7.37 3.17
N VAL A 935 23.68 -8.31 2.66
CA VAL A 935 24.19 -8.30 1.29
C VAL A 935 24.14 -9.71 0.74
N ARG A 936 23.70 -9.87 -0.50
CA ARG A 936 23.67 -11.17 -1.20
C ARG A 936 23.87 -10.99 -2.71
N PRO A 937 24.34 -12.03 -3.42
CA PRO A 937 24.22 -12.08 -4.87
C PRO A 937 22.77 -11.85 -5.33
N PHE A 938 22.59 -11.00 -6.34
CA PHE A 938 21.32 -10.85 -7.04
C PHE A 938 21.25 -11.88 -8.17
N VAL A 939 20.32 -12.83 -8.06
CA VAL A 939 20.26 -14.01 -8.95
C VAL A 939 19.05 -13.92 -9.87
N GLU A 940 19.27 -13.64 -11.14
CA GLU A 940 18.21 -13.70 -12.15
C GLU A 940 18.08 -15.12 -12.70
N ASN A 941 16.85 -15.54 -13.04
CA ASN A 941 16.63 -16.87 -13.60
C ASN A 941 17.25 -16.99 -14.99
N LYS A 942 18.41 -17.68 -15.07
CA LYS A 942 19.14 -17.88 -16.33
C LYS A 942 18.31 -18.60 -17.41
N ARG A 943 17.38 -19.48 -17.05
CA ARG A 943 16.53 -20.21 -18.02
C ARG A 943 15.47 -19.31 -18.66
N ALA A 944 14.90 -18.37 -17.89
CA ALA A 944 13.98 -17.37 -18.43
C ALA A 944 14.74 -16.36 -19.32
N ALA A 945 15.91 -15.89 -18.86
CA ALA A 945 16.76 -14.96 -19.61
C ALA A 945 17.41 -15.55 -20.87
N SER A 946 17.45 -16.87 -21.01
CA SER A 946 17.97 -17.58 -22.20
C SER A 946 16.89 -18.40 -22.93
N SER A 947 15.61 -18.13 -22.68
CA SER A 947 14.52 -18.89 -23.28
C SER A 947 14.32 -18.47 -24.73
N ALA A 948 14.62 -19.37 -25.68
CA ALA A 948 14.40 -19.14 -27.11
C ALA A 948 12.93 -18.76 -27.44
N TYR A 949 11.97 -19.31 -26.69
CA TYR A 949 10.56 -18.94 -26.83
C TYR A 949 10.29 -17.52 -26.32
N LEU A 950 10.80 -17.15 -25.13
CA LEU A 950 10.61 -15.77 -24.63
C LEU A 950 11.30 -14.75 -25.53
N ASP A 951 12.43 -15.10 -26.15
CA ASP A 951 13.11 -14.30 -27.15
C ASP A 951 12.29 -14.17 -28.44
N SER A 952 11.64 -15.24 -28.90
CA SER A 952 10.82 -15.22 -30.11
C SER A 952 9.59 -14.32 -29.98
N ILE A 953 9.04 -14.20 -28.77
CA ILE A 953 7.94 -13.26 -28.46
C ILE A 953 8.44 -11.90 -27.95
N THR A 954 9.76 -11.69 -27.85
CA THR A 954 10.34 -10.41 -27.46
C THR A 954 10.39 -9.48 -28.67
N PRO A 955 9.76 -8.31 -28.61
CA PRO A 955 9.66 -7.43 -29.76
C PRO A 955 10.99 -6.75 -30.10
N GLN A 956 11.28 -6.67 -31.40
CA GLN A 956 12.39 -5.89 -31.94
C GLN A 956 11.90 -4.48 -32.24
N ILE A 957 12.08 -3.57 -31.28
CA ILE A 957 11.69 -2.16 -31.41
C ILE A 957 12.84 -1.38 -32.06
N PRO A 958 12.65 -0.77 -33.23
CA PRO A 958 13.66 0.11 -33.82
C PRO A 958 13.65 1.44 -33.05
N GLU A 959 14.40 1.52 -31.95
CA GLU A 959 14.43 2.68 -31.03
C GLU A 959 14.67 4.03 -31.75
N ASP A 960 15.51 4.03 -32.78
CA ASP A 960 15.89 5.22 -33.57
C ASP A 960 14.91 5.53 -34.72
N LYS A 961 13.82 4.75 -34.87
CA LYS A 961 12.80 5.05 -35.87
C LYS A 961 12.14 6.39 -35.55
N MET A 962 12.30 7.34 -36.46
CA MET A 962 11.63 8.63 -36.39
C MET A 962 10.15 8.48 -36.73
N VAL A 963 9.30 9.08 -35.90
CA VAL A 963 7.85 9.13 -36.07
C VAL A 963 7.44 10.59 -36.23
N SER A 964 6.68 10.87 -37.29
CA SER A 964 6.09 12.20 -37.48
C SER A 964 5.03 12.45 -36.40
N LEU A 965 5.16 13.58 -35.70
CA LEU A 965 4.18 13.98 -34.69
C LEU A 965 2.90 14.57 -35.29
N SER A 966 2.89 14.85 -36.60
CA SER A 966 1.66 15.17 -37.34
C SER A 966 0.85 13.94 -37.75
N ALA A 967 1.36 12.72 -37.49
CA ALA A 967 0.65 11.49 -37.79
C ALA A 967 -0.68 11.38 -37.01
N SER A 968 -1.68 10.76 -37.63
CA SER A 968 -2.99 10.49 -37.04
C SER A 968 -2.86 9.64 -35.78
N ILE A 969 -3.47 10.07 -34.67
CA ILE A 969 -3.53 9.26 -33.45
C ILE A 969 -4.53 8.10 -33.58
N LYS A 970 -5.49 8.17 -34.52
CA LYS A 970 -6.57 7.18 -34.67
C LYS A 970 -6.23 6.01 -35.60
N GLY A 971 -5.09 6.07 -36.30
CA GLY A 971 -4.75 5.14 -37.37
C GLY A 971 -4.96 5.80 -38.72
#